data_AF-A0A135VJM7-F1
#
_entry.id   AF-A0A135VJM7-F1
#
_cell.length_a   1.000
_cell.length_b   1.000
_cell.length_c   1.000
_cell.angle_alpha   90.00
_cell.angle_beta   90.00
_cell.angle_gamma   90.00
#
_symmetry.space_group_name_H-M   'P 1'
#
loop_
_entity.id
_entity.type
_entity.pdbx_description
1 polymer ?
#
loop_
_entity_poly.entity_id
_entity_poly.type
_entity_poly.pdbx_seq_one_letter_code
_entity_poly.pdbx_strand_id
1 'polypeptide(L)'
;MDGVSRNGGKQRRREYNEDSENNCVEDLSKAEMMWEKNRTLETGEESSETCKMREVSTTEMVKNAIEHLWKQETEEENISRRMEDALEDLEKMERTSESIEDRLRDALENLDEEDKGQNSPSEWEKDVLEDFKNYDVNLEDVKEQWKEKIVDEAEFEIEESSDEPSVDEKKESEPVDEFNQRKIEDKELYYDDGSGLMYSMKLESSEYSENRAKSETTKETQEPEQESADISEKPSSKKHTEPQAVQSEGKKTITQEEDETEKRLQQITQESIAESEPVDDVTHKEVEYQREMTKPATTECSDEAKNEHNETSGEKKIEVSTEHELYRQSEDVSEDVEDSTKQESKEETTESEPLDEHSPEGKARKRVVDEIFSSFPEEIRESFRKYLEDLIEDEDDFEELVRRHGLENLLEEDEVTEEIREFLRFKKTRTAKPEASIEELVEELEIDPEQAERWTEQRYHPEALKKVLRFEGYRILDNLIRKIREQSHPVDLDEFEEFLQRNPRLEFENPMAPFEQWKREARAWIEIVKAYREGRIKFRLRHGWEIYNREQIEGFSERYGVSRERIISWLRGKSVPYIIVRFNREINFRKQNQRHQLMMNDELHEIRSRDYLIITFKQNPKMFFKKSAKGGFQRALVYCDLMSLIDSGEDEKSSTVKKFAEENKLHRKTVSDWIKQKKKPTLIRELEKEFQKYNQFPGVDISESTSNQSKFTLSDPSEFKLKKLFKIFRLCVIDLKNINQSSRNSIINFLKLELEKDEIRYGVVNEKLIVWKHKLKGLSLNSIYKNQYYFFSDPHTPLHIIREAVSSLGLEGTLAETDWDFRKLVKQLTSSNGIDYLRSDRIRISGSTMNLLCDILGKSLRDFEVHYMKIGGKDGHGGIYNPAMIEHQELEIILAGLFGVVVSDCHVRLKGGTTYYESNLERIESLKKLMNRLGDIQWGKMPKMRNRTYELWLPSIIDSIIRLAGIPAGDRTILNHGLPIQSRTWSTLAKIEYMKQMFAQESNIDESGRITWTRSHVLSAGKKAGKYKFETLLSPEAMRFLAESDEMKTLSKKEGYERIRERYITMGRLKRLKSELSNPEISQIATEILNTIKKYRNRLIDDEIRIIQKLGIMASLNPLRLSYHVNSGRVSINWGASIDDYSSKIRCALMIPPSHPEKARTSMDFLLNQPQDEIMRVKIQLKDEGFIIEE
;
A
#
# COMPACT_ATOMS: atom_id res chain seq x y z
N MET A 1 23.19 -5.05 52.84
CA MET A 1 23.78 -5.78 51.70
C MET A 1 22.64 -6.09 50.77
N ASP A 2 22.86 -5.72 49.52
CA ASP A 2 21.82 -5.10 48.72
C ASP A 2 21.47 -6.02 47.54
N GLY A 3 20.30 -5.92 46.91
CA GLY A 3 19.28 -4.88 47.07
C GLY A 3 18.80 -4.30 45.73
N VAL A 4 19.11 -4.96 44.61
CA VAL A 4 18.65 -4.55 43.27
C VAL A 4 17.64 -5.57 42.71
N SER A 5 16.36 -5.20 42.77
CA SER A 5 15.32 -5.82 41.95
C SER A 5 14.49 -4.72 41.31
N ARG A 6 14.90 -4.31 40.11
CA ARG A 6 14.23 -3.30 39.28
C ARG A 6 14.22 -3.73 37.82
N ASN A 7 13.09 -4.26 37.37
CA ASN A 7 12.29 -3.62 36.33
C ASN A 7 10.97 -4.37 36.15
N GLY A 8 9.93 -3.93 36.87
CA GLY A 8 8.58 -4.45 36.71
C GLY A 8 7.95 -3.90 35.43
N GLY A 9 8.20 -4.55 34.29
CA GLY A 9 7.60 -4.21 33.00
C GLY A 9 6.08 -4.13 33.09
N LYS A 10 5.53 -2.92 32.96
CA LYS A 10 4.08 -2.67 33.10
C LYS A 10 3.34 -3.08 31.83
N GLN A 11 3.11 -4.39 31.66
CA GLN A 11 2.24 -4.93 30.62
C GLN A 11 0.88 -4.23 30.67
N ARG A 12 0.59 -3.38 29.66
CA ARG A 12 -0.59 -2.50 29.62
C ARG A 12 -1.86 -3.29 29.30
N ARG A 13 -2.38 -4.05 30.27
CA ARG A 13 -3.74 -4.58 30.25
C ARG A 13 -4.76 -3.44 30.07
N ARG A 14 -5.23 -3.23 28.84
CA ARG A 14 -6.43 -2.46 28.54
C ARG A 14 -7.64 -3.37 28.80
N GLU A 15 -8.34 -3.17 29.90
CA GLU A 15 -9.65 -3.77 30.12
C GLU A 15 -10.72 -2.85 29.52
N TYR A 16 -11.77 -3.40 28.90
CA TYR A 16 -12.72 -2.61 28.11
C TYR A 16 -13.48 -1.61 28.98
N ASN A 17 -13.51 -0.35 28.56
CA ASN A 17 -14.15 0.76 29.27
C ASN A 17 -15.68 0.61 29.24
N GLU A 18 -16.28 0.04 30.29
CA GLU A 18 -17.65 -0.49 30.27
C GLU A 18 -18.73 0.58 30.07
N ASP A 19 -18.48 1.83 30.52
CA ASP A 19 -19.54 2.85 30.66
C ASP A 19 -19.92 3.57 29.36
N SER A 20 -19.11 3.48 28.32
CA SER A 20 -19.50 3.99 27.00
C SER A 20 -20.60 3.17 26.33
N GLU A 21 -20.87 1.94 26.81
CA GLU A 21 -22.08 1.19 26.45
C GLU A 21 -23.27 1.59 27.34
N ASN A 22 -23.06 1.88 28.62
CA ASN A 22 -24.12 2.15 29.60
C ASN A 22 -24.90 3.44 29.28
N ASN A 23 -24.22 4.58 29.11
CA ASN A 23 -24.88 5.85 28.79
C ASN A 23 -25.67 5.79 27.46
N CYS A 24 -25.21 4.96 26.51
CA CYS A 24 -25.89 4.77 25.23
C CYS A 24 -27.25 4.05 25.37
N VAL A 25 -27.48 3.28 26.43
CA VAL A 25 -28.78 2.62 26.70
C VAL A 25 -29.83 3.64 27.18
N GLU A 26 -29.45 4.60 28.01
CA GLU A 26 -30.38 5.63 28.51
C GLU A 26 -30.82 6.60 27.40
N ASP A 27 -29.92 6.97 26.49
CA ASP A 27 -30.27 7.81 25.34
C ASP A 27 -31.06 7.06 24.27
N LEU A 28 -30.85 5.74 24.11
CA LEU A 28 -31.70 4.91 23.25
C LEU A 28 -33.15 4.84 23.75
N SER A 29 -33.37 4.73 25.07
CA SER A 29 -34.72 4.75 25.66
C SER A 29 -35.48 6.06 25.35
N LYS A 30 -34.78 7.21 25.34
CA LYS A 30 -35.36 8.50 24.94
C LYS A 30 -35.68 8.56 23.44
N ALA A 31 -34.80 8.01 22.59
CA ALA A 31 -35.01 7.97 21.14
C ALA A 31 -36.17 7.05 20.75
N GLU A 32 -36.31 5.90 21.41
CA GLU A 32 -37.37 4.92 21.17
C GLU A 32 -38.75 5.48 21.56
N MET A 33 -38.86 6.16 22.71
CA MET A 33 -40.07 6.94 23.07
C MET A 33 -40.40 8.05 22.06
N MET A 34 -39.40 8.67 21.43
CA MET A 34 -39.63 9.72 20.42
C MET A 34 -40.20 9.13 19.12
N TRP A 35 -39.72 7.96 18.70
CA TRP A 35 -40.26 7.24 17.53
C TRP A 35 -41.69 6.74 17.78
N GLU A 36 -41.96 6.22 18.98
CA GLU A 36 -43.31 5.76 19.35
C GLU A 36 -44.32 6.91 19.39
N LYS A 37 -43.90 8.09 19.87
CA LYS A 37 -44.71 9.32 19.87
C LYS A 37 -45.04 9.85 18.45
N ASN A 38 -44.11 9.72 17.50
CA ASN A 38 -44.40 10.06 16.10
C ASN A 38 -45.37 9.04 15.47
N ARG A 39 -45.24 7.76 15.82
CA ARG A 39 -46.13 6.69 15.32
C ARG A 39 -47.59 6.86 15.76
N THR A 40 -47.84 7.53 16.89
CA THR A 40 -49.19 7.89 17.34
C THR A 40 -49.82 9.10 16.62
N LEU A 41 -49.12 9.76 15.69
CA LEU A 41 -49.66 10.90 14.93
C LEU A 41 -50.15 10.54 13.52
N GLU A 42 -49.87 9.33 13.01
CA GLU A 42 -50.22 8.92 11.64
C GLU A 42 -51.54 8.11 11.54
N THR A 43 -52.27 7.92 12.65
CA THR A 43 -53.55 7.21 12.69
C THR A 43 -54.60 8.01 13.46
N GLY A 44 -55.30 8.93 12.77
CA GLY A 44 -56.11 9.97 13.43
C GLY A 44 -57.27 10.58 12.62
N GLU A 45 -58.01 9.75 11.87
CA GLU A 45 -59.37 9.97 11.36
C GLU A 45 -59.68 11.17 10.41
N GLU A 46 -60.85 11.06 9.78
CA GLU A 46 -61.33 11.94 8.70
C GLU A 46 -62.20 13.09 9.23
N SER A 47 -62.10 14.29 8.64
CA SER A 47 -63.27 15.16 8.51
C SER A 47 -63.11 16.17 7.36
N SER A 48 -64.25 16.58 6.80
CA SER A 48 -64.36 17.39 5.59
C SER A 48 -64.19 18.90 5.83
N GLU A 49 -63.60 19.62 4.88
CA GLU A 49 -64.05 20.99 4.59
C GLU A 49 -63.87 21.38 3.11
N THR A 50 -64.67 22.33 2.63
CA THR A 50 -64.91 22.54 1.18
C THR A 50 -64.07 23.68 0.59
N CYS A 51 -63.16 23.36 -0.33
CA CYS A 51 -62.43 24.38 -1.10
C CYS A 51 -63.27 24.91 -2.27
N LYS A 52 -63.36 26.24 -2.41
CA LYS A 52 -64.06 26.90 -3.52
C LYS A 52 -63.13 27.05 -4.73
N MET A 53 -63.38 26.31 -5.81
CA MET A 53 -62.70 26.58 -7.07
C MET A 53 -63.07 27.97 -7.59
N ARG A 54 -62.06 28.71 -8.06
CA ARG A 54 -62.21 29.96 -8.81
C ARG A 54 -61.97 29.62 -10.27
N GLU A 55 -63.02 29.67 -11.08
CA GLU A 55 -62.94 29.33 -12.51
C GLU A 55 -62.02 30.33 -13.23
N VAL A 56 -60.85 29.86 -13.68
CA VAL A 56 -59.97 30.60 -14.60
C VAL A 56 -60.52 30.36 -16.00
N SER A 57 -60.75 31.43 -16.77
CA SER A 57 -61.33 31.29 -18.10
C SER A 57 -60.36 30.58 -19.05
N THR A 58 -60.86 29.64 -19.84
CA THR A 58 -60.05 28.94 -20.85
C THR A 58 -59.42 29.90 -21.87
N THR A 59 -60.05 31.05 -22.11
CA THR A 59 -59.49 32.14 -22.94
C THR A 59 -58.18 32.72 -22.39
N GLU A 60 -58.02 32.72 -21.07
CA GLU A 60 -56.85 33.28 -20.38
C GLU A 60 -55.66 32.31 -20.43
N MET A 61 -55.93 31.00 -20.26
CA MET A 61 -54.94 29.95 -20.49
C MET A 61 -54.47 29.91 -21.95
N VAL A 62 -55.38 30.05 -22.91
CA VAL A 62 -55.03 30.10 -24.35
C VAL A 62 -54.20 31.35 -24.68
N LYS A 63 -54.52 32.51 -24.09
CA LYS A 63 -53.73 33.73 -24.31
C LYS A 63 -52.30 33.59 -23.77
N ASN A 64 -52.13 33.07 -22.56
CA ASN A 64 -50.80 32.84 -21.98
C ASN A 64 -49.99 31.80 -22.79
N ALA A 65 -50.65 30.78 -23.36
CA ALA A 65 -49.99 29.81 -24.24
C ALA A 65 -49.51 30.44 -25.56
N ILE A 66 -50.29 31.35 -26.15
CA ILE A 66 -49.90 32.09 -27.35
C ILE A 66 -48.73 33.04 -27.06
N GLU A 67 -48.77 33.78 -25.94
CA GLU A 67 -47.67 34.67 -25.53
C GLU A 67 -46.36 33.89 -25.23
N HIS A 68 -46.46 32.67 -24.70
CA HIS A 68 -45.30 31.79 -24.53
C HIS A 68 -44.71 31.32 -25.87
N LEU A 69 -45.55 30.93 -26.83
CA LEU A 69 -45.10 30.48 -28.15
C LEU A 69 -44.44 31.61 -28.94
N TRP A 70 -45.02 32.81 -28.95
CA TRP A 70 -44.43 33.99 -29.59
C TRP A 70 -43.06 34.35 -28.99
N LYS A 71 -42.89 34.15 -27.68
CA LYS A 71 -41.59 34.36 -27.04
C LYS A 71 -40.54 33.37 -27.54
N GLN A 72 -40.88 32.08 -27.63
CA GLN A 72 -39.97 31.06 -28.18
C GLN A 72 -39.60 31.35 -29.64
N GLU A 73 -40.57 31.74 -30.47
CA GLU A 73 -40.34 32.09 -31.88
C GLU A 73 -39.34 33.27 -32.03
N THR A 74 -39.40 34.28 -31.15
CA THR A 74 -38.40 35.36 -31.11
C THR A 74 -37.04 34.96 -30.50
N GLU A 75 -36.98 33.89 -29.70
CA GLU A 75 -35.71 33.33 -29.22
C GLU A 75 -35.04 32.48 -30.33
N GLU A 76 -35.82 31.71 -31.11
CA GLU A 76 -35.35 30.95 -32.27
C GLU A 76 -34.87 31.84 -33.43
N GLU A 77 -35.52 32.98 -33.71
CA GLU A 77 -34.99 33.98 -34.67
C GLU A 77 -33.62 34.53 -34.23
N ASN A 78 -33.45 34.83 -32.93
CA ASN A 78 -32.19 35.36 -32.41
C ASN A 78 -31.06 34.31 -32.43
N ILE A 79 -31.38 33.04 -32.19
CA ILE A 79 -30.41 31.93 -32.37
C ILE A 79 -30.03 31.79 -33.85
N SER A 80 -31.01 31.87 -34.76
CA SER A 80 -30.79 31.73 -36.20
C SER A 80 -29.83 32.80 -36.74
N ARG A 81 -30.04 34.08 -36.40
CA ARG A 81 -29.11 35.16 -36.82
C ARG A 81 -27.70 34.96 -36.26
N ARG A 82 -27.57 34.56 -35.00
CA ARG A 82 -26.24 34.28 -34.40
C ARG A 82 -25.53 33.07 -35.02
N MET A 83 -26.26 32.14 -35.64
CA MET A 83 -25.67 31.10 -36.48
C MET A 83 -25.26 31.63 -37.86
N GLU A 84 -26.05 32.51 -38.46
CA GLU A 84 -25.77 33.14 -39.76
C GLU A 84 -24.53 34.06 -39.68
N ASP A 85 -24.45 34.90 -38.64
CA ASP A 85 -23.26 35.73 -38.32
C ASP A 85 -22.00 34.87 -38.17
N ALA A 86 -22.09 33.76 -37.41
CA ALA A 86 -20.96 32.86 -37.15
C ALA A 86 -20.50 32.08 -38.39
N LEU A 87 -21.42 31.78 -39.33
CA LEU A 87 -21.07 31.18 -40.62
C LEU A 87 -20.40 32.20 -41.56
N GLU A 88 -20.83 33.46 -41.57
CA GLU A 88 -20.17 34.50 -42.36
C GLU A 88 -18.76 34.80 -41.82
N ASP A 89 -18.50 34.69 -40.51
CA ASP A 89 -17.15 34.84 -39.94
C ASP A 89 -16.26 33.61 -40.18
N LEU A 90 -16.83 32.39 -40.26
CA LEU A 90 -16.10 31.21 -40.72
C LEU A 90 -15.66 31.33 -42.18
N GLU A 91 -16.52 31.81 -43.09
CA GLU A 91 -16.16 32.01 -44.49
C GLU A 91 -15.07 33.11 -44.67
N LYS A 92 -15.05 34.12 -43.78
CA LYS A 92 -13.94 35.10 -43.73
C LYS A 92 -12.62 34.48 -43.27
N MET A 93 -12.66 33.51 -42.33
CA MET A 93 -11.45 32.80 -41.90
C MET A 93 -10.93 31.84 -42.97
N GLU A 94 -11.80 31.08 -43.65
CA GLU A 94 -11.40 30.17 -44.73
C GLU A 94 -10.66 30.91 -45.86
N ARG A 95 -11.23 32.03 -46.35
CA ARG A 95 -10.60 32.91 -47.35
C ARG A 95 -9.29 33.58 -46.91
N THR A 96 -9.00 33.63 -45.60
CA THR A 96 -7.70 34.12 -45.10
C THR A 96 -6.70 32.98 -44.87
N SER A 97 -7.15 31.74 -44.63
CA SER A 97 -6.28 30.56 -44.61
C SER A 97 -5.74 30.18 -45.99
N GLU A 98 -6.54 30.24 -47.06
CA GLU A 98 -6.06 30.02 -48.45
C GLU A 98 -4.91 31.00 -48.79
N SER A 99 -5.06 32.28 -48.41
CA SER A 99 -4.06 33.35 -48.59
C SER A 99 -2.79 33.16 -47.74
N ILE A 100 -2.80 32.25 -46.77
CA ILE A 100 -1.64 31.86 -45.96
C ILE A 100 -1.00 30.58 -46.50
N GLU A 101 -1.78 29.60 -46.96
CA GLU A 101 -1.25 28.38 -47.60
C GLU A 101 -0.40 28.69 -48.84
N ASP A 102 -0.89 29.56 -49.75
CA ASP A 102 -0.11 29.92 -50.94
C ASP A 102 1.21 30.61 -50.56
N ARG A 103 1.22 31.40 -49.49
CA ARG A 103 2.45 32.06 -48.98
C ARG A 103 3.39 31.12 -48.24
N LEU A 104 2.88 30.03 -47.68
CA LEU A 104 3.71 28.94 -47.11
C LEU A 104 4.26 28.03 -48.22
N ARG A 105 3.51 27.80 -49.30
CA ARG A 105 3.97 27.04 -50.46
C ARG A 105 5.14 27.75 -51.16
N ASP A 106 5.01 29.05 -51.42
CA ASP A 106 6.10 29.90 -51.92
C ASP A 106 7.33 29.90 -50.98
N ALA A 107 7.14 29.79 -49.66
CA ALA A 107 8.25 29.75 -48.71
C ALA A 107 8.96 28.37 -48.68
N LEU A 108 8.21 27.28 -48.80
CA LEU A 108 8.74 25.91 -48.77
C LEU A 108 9.53 25.55 -50.02
N GLU A 109 9.10 25.98 -51.22
CA GLU A 109 9.87 25.77 -52.45
C GLU A 109 11.24 26.49 -52.46
N ASN A 110 11.48 27.42 -51.54
CA ASN A 110 12.76 28.13 -51.38
C ASN A 110 13.71 27.53 -50.31
N LEU A 111 13.30 26.48 -49.58
CA LEU A 111 14.10 25.89 -48.49
C LEU A 111 14.80 24.55 -48.85
N ASP A 112 14.35 23.86 -49.90
CA ASP A 112 14.77 22.47 -50.19
C ASP A 112 16.17 22.33 -50.88
N GLU A 113 16.88 23.45 -51.13
CA GLU A 113 18.22 23.44 -51.74
C GLU A 113 19.41 23.49 -50.74
N GLU A 114 19.23 23.97 -49.50
CA GLU A 114 20.37 24.16 -48.57
C GLU A 114 20.62 22.99 -47.59
N ASP A 115 19.58 22.33 -47.07
CA ASP A 115 19.68 21.61 -45.79
C ASP A 115 19.98 20.09 -45.87
N LYS A 116 20.82 19.66 -46.82
CA LYS A 116 21.20 18.24 -47.01
C LYS A 116 22.57 17.89 -46.38
N GLY A 117 22.94 18.58 -45.28
CA GLY A 117 24.35 18.69 -44.86
C GLY A 117 24.72 18.51 -43.39
N GLN A 118 23.80 18.39 -42.42
CA GLN A 118 24.18 18.26 -40.99
C GLN A 118 23.21 17.40 -40.16
N ASN A 119 23.62 16.16 -39.86
CA ASN A 119 23.06 15.35 -38.79
C ASN A 119 24.06 14.27 -38.36
N SER A 120 25.02 14.67 -37.52
CA SER A 120 25.98 13.78 -36.87
C SER A 120 25.96 14.05 -35.36
N PRO A 121 26.05 13.02 -34.49
CA PRO A 121 26.11 13.24 -33.05
C PRO A 121 27.26 14.17 -32.67
N SER A 122 27.02 15.05 -31.70
CA SER A 122 28.05 15.98 -31.21
C SER A 122 29.23 15.21 -30.57
N GLU A 123 30.42 15.81 -30.48
CA GLU A 123 31.62 15.07 -30.04
C GLU A 123 31.49 14.56 -28.60
N TRP A 124 31.05 15.41 -27.66
CA TRP A 124 30.81 15.01 -26.26
C TRP A 124 29.76 13.89 -26.12
N GLU A 125 28.79 13.78 -27.03
CA GLU A 125 27.83 12.67 -27.04
C GLU A 125 28.47 11.35 -27.49
N LYS A 126 29.54 11.39 -28.30
CA LYS A 126 30.33 10.20 -28.63
C LYS A 126 31.18 9.80 -27.42
N ASP A 127 31.87 10.76 -26.80
CA ASP A 127 32.77 10.51 -25.66
C ASP A 127 32.01 9.85 -24.50
N VAL A 128 30.86 10.42 -24.11
CA VAL A 128 29.98 9.83 -23.07
C VAL A 128 29.47 8.43 -23.46
N LEU A 129 29.17 8.17 -24.74
CA LEU A 129 28.74 6.84 -25.22
C LEU A 129 29.90 5.83 -25.35
N GLU A 130 31.14 6.30 -25.49
CA GLU A 130 32.36 5.50 -25.48
C GLU A 130 32.73 5.12 -24.03
N ASP A 131 32.59 6.04 -23.08
CA ASP A 131 32.83 5.76 -21.66
C ASP A 131 31.82 4.79 -21.04
N PHE A 132 30.51 4.93 -21.31
CA PHE A 132 29.53 3.94 -20.85
C PHE A 132 29.81 2.52 -21.40
N LYS A 133 30.42 2.40 -22.59
CA LYS A 133 30.93 1.13 -23.12
C LYS A 133 32.17 0.64 -22.38
N ASN A 134 33.10 1.53 -22.06
CA ASN A 134 34.36 1.18 -21.37
C ASN A 134 34.12 0.58 -19.97
N TYR A 135 33.00 0.94 -19.31
CA TYR A 135 32.59 0.40 -18.01
C TYR A 135 31.59 -0.79 -18.10
N ASP A 136 31.37 -1.38 -19.28
CA ASP A 136 30.46 -2.51 -19.54
C ASP A 136 28.98 -2.27 -19.10
N VAL A 137 28.58 -1.01 -18.97
CA VAL A 137 27.22 -0.61 -18.57
C VAL A 137 26.32 -0.57 -19.81
N ASN A 138 25.40 -1.52 -19.91
CA ASN A 138 24.41 -1.52 -21.00
C ASN A 138 23.40 -0.37 -20.83
N LEU A 139 23.69 0.75 -21.48
CA LEU A 139 22.86 1.95 -21.50
C LEU A 139 21.40 1.69 -21.90
N GLU A 140 21.14 0.66 -22.72
CA GLU A 140 19.77 0.31 -23.16
C GLU A 140 18.98 -0.44 -22.08
N ASP A 141 19.63 -1.26 -21.25
CA ASP A 141 18.97 -1.89 -20.08
C ASP A 141 18.62 -0.82 -19.04
N VAL A 142 19.51 0.17 -18.82
CA VAL A 142 19.24 1.32 -17.96
C VAL A 142 18.05 2.12 -18.52
N LYS A 143 18.07 2.49 -19.81
CA LYS A 143 16.94 3.19 -20.45
C LYS A 143 15.63 2.40 -20.39
N GLU A 144 15.64 1.07 -20.50
CA GLU A 144 14.39 0.28 -20.45
C GLU A 144 13.80 0.25 -19.04
N GLN A 145 14.61 -0.01 -18.00
CA GLN A 145 14.17 0.08 -16.59
C GLN A 145 13.65 1.47 -16.23
N TRP A 146 14.32 2.51 -16.72
CA TRP A 146 13.90 3.89 -16.50
C TRP A 146 12.64 4.27 -17.27
N LYS A 147 12.42 3.74 -18.48
CA LYS A 147 11.17 3.94 -19.24
C LYS A 147 9.98 3.23 -18.58
N GLU A 148 10.20 2.10 -17.92
CA GLU A 148 9.19 1.43 -17.09
C GLU A 148 8.82 2.34 -15.89
N LYS A 149 9.79 2.73 -15.06
CA LYS A 149 9.54 3.59 -13.88
C LYS A 149 8.97 4.98 -14.20
N ILE A 150 9.40 5.62 -15.30
CA ILE A 150 8.90 6.95 -15.70
C ILE A 150 7.45 6.90 -16.16
N VAL A 151 6.98 5.78 -16.73
CA VAL A 151 5.56 5.61 -17.06
C VAL A 151 4.74 5.52 -15.78
N ASP A 152 5.21 4.79 -14.77
CA ASP A 152 4.56 4.68 -13.45
C ASP A 152 4.51 6.05 -12.72
N GLU A 153 5.61 6.82 -12.72
CA GLU A 153 5.68 8.16 -12.12
C GLU A 153 4.77 9.17 -12.85
N ALA A 154 4.75 9.16 -14.19
CA ALA A 154 3.88 10.02 -14.99
C ALA A 154 2.40 9.57 -14.96
N GLU A 155 2.11 8.37 -14.48
CA GLU A 155 0.76 7.93 -14.12
C GLU A 155 0.33 8.55 -12.78
N PHE A 156 1.21 8.58 -11.78
CA PHE A 156 0.97 9.22 -10.49
C PHE A 156 0.81 10.76 -10.57
N GLU A 157 1.71 11.46 -11.27
CA GLU A 157 1.67 12.93 -11.43
C GLU A 157 0.36 13.43 -12.11
N ILE A 158 -0.28 12.59 -12.93
CA ILE A 158 -1.54 12.90 -13.61
C ILE A 158 -2.78 12.75 -12.71
N GLU A 159 -2.75 11.82 -11.74
CA GLU A 159 -3.84 11.72 -10.77
C GLU A 159 -3.81 12.91 -9.81
N GLU A 160 -2.65 13.21 -9.23
CA GLU A 160 -2.49 14.31 -8.26
C GLU A 160 -2.82 15.70 -8.86
N SER A 161 -2.46 15.96 -10.11
CA SER A 161 -2.81 17.21 -10.81
C SER A 161 -4.23 17.27 -11.37
N SER A 162 -5.03 16.22 -11.23
CA SER A 162 -6.45 16.20 -11.62
C SER A 162 -7.43 16.52 -10.48
N ASP A 163 -6.94 16.52 -9.24
CA ASP A 163 -7.73 16.68 -8.01
C ASP A 163 -7.65 18.11 -7.40
N GLU A 164 -7.08 19.10 -8.11
CA GLU A 164 -7.11 20.51 -7.69
C GLU A 164 -8.58 21.01 -7.59
N PRO A 165 -9.05 21.46 -6.41
CA PRO A 165 -10.43 21.87 -6.24
C PRO A 165 -10.67 23.23 -6.90
N SER A 166 -11.55 23.25 -7.91
CA SER A 166 -12.07 24.50 -8.47
C SER A 166 -12.65 25.38 -7.36
N VAL A 167 -12.17 26.62 -7.26
CA VAL A 167 -12.61 27.58 -6.24
C VAL A 167 -14.06 28.01 -6.53
N ASP A 168 -15.02 27.36 -5.87
CA ASP A 168 -16.44 27.67 -5.94
C ASP A 168 -16.72 29.10 -5.43
N GLU A 169 -16.78 30.08 -6.34
CA GLU A 169 -17.36 31.40 -6.06
C GLU A 169 -18.87 31.26 -5.76
N LYS A 170 -19.22 31.00 -4.51
CA LYS A 170 -20.62 31.03 -4.05
C LYS A 170 -21.17 32.45 -3.96
N LYS A 171 -21.59 32.98 -5.11
CA LYS A 171 -22.52 34.11 -5.18
C LYS A 171 -23.95 33.60 -4.97
N GLU A 172 -24.41 33.61 -3.72
CA GLU A 172 -25.85 33.48 -3.42
C GLU A 172 -26.57 34.75 -3.87
N SER A 173 -27.62 34.62 -4.69
CA SER A 173 -28.37 35.74 -5.25
C SER A 173 -29.83 35.73 -4.78
N GLU A 174 -30.16 36.57 -3.80
CA GLU A 174 -31.55 36.95 -3.54
C GLU A 174 -31.97 38.14 -4.43
N PRO A 175 -33.25 38.25 -4.84
CA PRO A 175 -33.73 39.30 -5.74
C PRO A 175 -34.20 40.56 -4.98
N VAL A 176 -33.70 41.74 -5.37
CA VAL A 176 -34.24 43.05 -4.96
C VAL A 176 -34.24 44.01 -6.16
N ASP A 177 -35.25 44.86 -6.24
CA ASP A 177 -35.56 45.75 -7.37
C ASP A 177 -34.55 46.89 -7.62
N GLU A 178 -34.71 47.55 -8.77
CA GLU A 178 -33.95 48.73 -9.19
C GLU A 178 -34.09 49.92 -8.21
N PHE A 179 -33.00 50.66 -7.94
CA PHE A 179 -32.87 52.08 -8.33
C PHE A 179 -31.51 52.73 -7.96
N ASN A 180 -30.77 53.15 -8.98
CA ASN A 180 -29.87 54.33 -9.03
C ASN A 180 -29.31 54.98 -7.73
N GLN A 181 -28.01 54.82 -7.42
CA GLN A 181 -26.98 55.87 -7.69
C GLN A 181 -25.54 55.58 -7.21
N ARG A 182 -24.57 56.03 -8.04
CA ARG A 182 -23.18 56.48 -7.74
C ARG A 182 -22.17 55.49 -7.13
N LYS A 183 -21.08 55.27 -7.88
CA LYS A 183 -19.83 54.66 -7.41
C LYS A 183 -19.18 55.46 -6.26
N ILE A 184 -18.64 54.74 -5.29
CA ILE A 184 -17.32 54.96 -4.70
C ILE A 184 -16.58 53.62 -4.82
N GLU A 185 -15.29 53.64 -5.17
CA GLU A 185 -14.49 52.42 -5.38
C GLU A 185 -13.50 52.25 -4.24
N ASP A 186 -13.90 51.51 -3.21
CA ASP A 186 -13.00 51.12 -2.12
C ASP A 186 -11.99 50.08 -2.62
N LYS A 187 -10.70 50.45 -2.63
CA LYS A 187 -9.61 49.52 -2.95
C LYS A 187 -9.23 48.71 -1.72
N GLU A 188 -9.67 47.46 -1.67
CA GLU A 188 -9.05 46.46 -0.80
C GLU A 188 -7.61 46.21 -1.26
N LEU A 189 -6.66 46.30 -0.32
CA LEU A 189 -5.27 45.91 -0.54
C LEU A 189 -5.02 44.58 0.17
N TYR A 190 -4.36 43.68 -0.57
CA TYR A 190 -3.97 42.35 -0.12
C TYR A 190 -2.47 42.32 0.08
N TYR A 191 -2.02 41.68 1.15
CA TYR A 191 -0.61 41.51 1.50
C TYR A 191 -0.37 40.07 1.97
N ASP A 192 0.79 39.53 1.59
CA ASP A 192 1.31 38.23 1.98
C ASP A 192 2.54 38.47 2.86
N ASP A 193 2.55 37.88 4.05
CA ASP A 193 3.64 38.01 5.03
C ASP A 193 4.68 36.88 4.92
N GLY A 194 4.61 36.06 3.87
CA GLY A 194 5.47 34.90 3.66
C GLY A 194 5.03 33.64 4.42
N SER A 195 3.91 33.70 5.17
CA SER A 195 3.34 32.51 5.84
C SER A 195 2.52 31.61 4.91
N GLY A 196 2.25 32.03 3.67
CA GLY A 196 1.37 31.32 2.73
C GLY A 196 -0.12 31.53 3.02
N LEU A 197 -0.47 32.57 3.79
CA LEU A 197 -1.85 33.02 4.03
C LEU A 197 -1.98 34.48 3.59
N MET A 198 -2.93 34.75 2.70
CA MET A 198 -3.14 36.09 2.14
C MET A 198 -4.13 36.89 3.01
N TYR A 199 -3.73 38.08 3.45
CA TYR A 199 -4.54 38.91 4.35
C TYR A 199 -5.11 40.14 3.61
N SER A 200 -6.43 40.33 3.70
CA SER A 200 -7.14 41.53 3.21
C SER A 200 -7.17 42.61 4.30
N MET A 201 -6.57 43.77 4.07
CA MET A 201 -6.56 44.87 5.06
C MET A 201 -7.56 45.96 4.68
N LYS A 202 -8.65 46.08 5.45
CA LYS A 202 -9.62 47.17 5.29
C LYS A 202 -9.17 48.41 6.06
N LEU A 203 -8.74 49.43 5.33
CA LEU A 203 -8.40 50.74 5.88
C LEU A 203 -9.68 51.54 6.17
N GLU A 204 -10.23 51.40 7.37
CA GLU A 204 -11.26 52.32 7.86
C GLU A 204 -10.65 53.72 8.04
N SER A 205 -11.03 54.66 7.17
CA SER A 205 -10.52 56.03 7.18
C SER A 205 -11.09 56.83 8.36
N SER A 206 -10.39 56.81 9.50
CA SER A 206 -10.80 57.50 10.72
C SER A 206 -10.59 59.02 10.64
N GLU A 207 -11.54 59.76 10.05
CA GLU A 207 -11.57 61.22 10.21
C GLU A 207 -12.00 61.62 11.64
N TYR A 208 -11.16 62.42 12.29
CA TYR A 208 -11.41 62.96 13.62
C TYR A 208 -12.57 63.97 13.60
N SER A 209 -13.46 63.88 14.60
CA SER A 209 -14.04 65.09 15.20
C SER A 209 -14.17 64.96 16.70
N GLU A 210 -13.83 66.03 17.41
CA GLU A 210 -13.76 66.09 18.87
C GLU A 210 -15.13 66.41 19.48
N ASN A 211 -15.48 65.86 20.66
CA ASN A 211 -15.47 66.66 21.91
C ASN A 211 -16.00 65.91 23.18
N ARG A 212 -15.11 65.73 24.15
CA ARG A 212 -15.19 66.38 25.49
C ARG A 212 -16.29 65.96 26.51
N ALA A 213 -15.83 65.08 27.43
CA ALA A 213 -15.86 65.24 28.90
C ALA A 213 -16.98 64.62 29.78
N LYS A 214 -16.51 63.96 30.86
CA LYS A 214 -17.18 63.64 32.16
C LYS A 214 -18.31 62.58 32.14
N SER A 215 -18.55 61.81 33.22
CA SER A 215 -17.78 61.52 34.45
C SER A 215 -18.33 60.25 35.16
N GLU A 216 -17.68 59.85 36.26
CA GLU A 216 -18.32 59.24 37.45
C GLU A 216 -18.88 57.79 37.42
N THR A 217 -18.00 56.87 37.85
CA THR A 217 -18.13 56.06 39.09
C THR A 217 -19.25 55.02 39.32
N THR A 218 -18.77 53.85 39.77
CA THR A 218 -19.21 53.04 40.95
C THR A 218 -20.31 51.97 40.86
N LYS A 219 -19.98 50.86 41.56
CA LYS A 219 -20.84 49.94 42.35
C LYS A 219 -21.74 48.95 41.57
N GLU A 220 -22.15 47.79 42.11
CA GLU A 220 -21.71 46.92 43.23
C GLU A 220 -22.62 45.66 43.29
N THR A 221 -22.28 44.71 44.16
CA THR A 221 -23.19 43.77 44.84
C THR A 221 -23.75 42.51 44.13
N GLN A 222 -23.50 41.38 44.82
CA GLN A 222 -24.45 40.35 45.28
C GLN A 222 -24.66 39.00 44.56
N GLU A 223 -24.45 37.96 45.37
CA GLU A 223 -25.03 36.60 45.27
C GLU A 223 -26.52 36.61 45.66
N PRO A 224 -27.22 35.46 45.54
CA PRO A 224 -27.85 34.96 46.77
C PRO A 224 -27.73 33.45 47.07
N GLU A 225 -27.81 33.20 48.38
CA GLU A 225 -28.18 32.03 49.19
C GLU A 225 -29.36 31.15 48.69
N GLN A 226 -29.76 29.99 49.27
CA GLN A 226 -29.44 29.21 50.50
C GLN A 226 -29.66 27.69 50.18
N GLU A 227 -29.80 26.61 50.98
CA GLU A 227 -29.95 26.13 52.40
C GLU A 227 -29.52 24.61 52.38
N SER A 228 -29.35 23.78 53.43
CA SER A 228 -28.95 23.90 54.85
C SER A 228 -28.68 22.47 55.47
N ALA A 229 -29.49 22.01 56.44
CA ALA A 229 -29.79 20.62 56.86
C ALA A 229 -28.69 19.59 57.26
N ASP A 230 -27.64 20.02 57.98
CA ASP A 230 -27.29 19.62 59.38
C ASP A 230 -27.09 18.13 59.86
N ILE A 231 -26.57 18.00 61.10
CA ILE A 231 -26.48 16.86 62.05
C ILE A 231 -25.18 15.99 62.09
N SER A 232 -24.19 16.57 62.77
CA SER A 232 -23.48 16.08 64.00
C SER A 232 -22.29 15.08 64.06
N GLU A 233 -21.44 15.38 65.08
CA GLU A 233 -20.62 14.52 65.96
C GLU A 233 -19.32 13.78 65.51
N LYS A 234 -18.20 14.49 65.72
CA LYS A 234 -16.92 13.98 66.31
C LYS A 234 -17.19 13.40 67.72
N PRO A 235 -16.43 12.40 68.26
CA PRO A 235 -14.95 12.47 68.44
C PRO A 235 -14.19 11.13 68.27
N SER A 236 -12.87 10.97 68.46
CA SER A 236 -11.61 11.73 68.35
C SER A 236 -10.55 11.00 69.21
N SER A 237 -9.28 11.03 68.77
CA SER A 237 -8.05 10.94 69.60
C SER A 237 -7.45 9.57 70.03
N LYS A 238 -6.11 9.63 70.23
CA LYS A 238 -5.18 8.71 70.94
C LYS A 238 -4.72 7.43 70.22
N LYS A 239 -3.50 6.89 70.47
CA LYS A 239 -2.16 7.51 70.71
C LYS A 239 -1.10 6.38 70.82
N HIS A 240 -0.01 6.44 70.05
CA HIS A 240 1.16 5.54 70.15
C HIS A 240 0.81 4.03 69.98
N THR A 241 1.73 3.04 69.95
CA THR A 241 3.17 3.03 70.29
C THR A 241 3.93 2.00 69.44
N GLU A 242 5.21 2.26 69.19
CA GLU A 242 6.26 1.24 68.99
C GLU A 242 6.36 0.31 70.23
N PRO A 243 6.94 -0.92 70.20
CA PRO A 243 8.39 -1.03 69.92
C PRO A 243 8.97 -2.38 69.39
N GLN A 244 10.28 -2.31 69.14
CA GLN A 244 11.31 -3.32 69.37
C GLN A 244 11.45 -4.55 68.46
N ALA A 245 12.72 -4.79 68.10
CA ALA A 245 13.22 -6.00 67.49
C ALA A 245 13.52 -7.08 68.54
N VAL A 246 13.51 -8.35 68.12
CA VAL A 246 14.04 -9.49 68.88
C VAL A 246 15.00 -10.26 67.97
N GLN A 247 16.22 -10.50 68.47
CA GLN A 247 17.19 -11.40 67.84
C GLN A 247 16.85 -12.85 68.18
N SER A 248 17.07 -13.78 67.25
CA SER A 248 17.38 -15.17 67.61
C SER A 248 18.23 -15.82 66.53
N GLU A 249 19.24 -16.59 66.96
CA GLU A 249 20.14 -17.34 66.08
C GLU A 249 19.56 -18.72 65.75
N GLY A 250 19.88 -19.27 64.58
CA GLY A 250 19.22 -20.49 64.08
C GLY A 250 20.06 -21.33 63.11
N LYS A 251 21.35 -21.55 63.39
CA LYS A 251 22.17 -22.49 62.60
C LYS A 251 21.62 -23.92 62.66
N LYS A 252 21.38 -24.54 61.50
CA LYS A 252 21.59 -26.00 61.29
C LYS A 252 21.80 -26.34 59.82
N THR A 253 22.56 -27.41 59.59
CA THR A 253 23.05 -27.91 58.29
C THR A 253 22.29 -29.17 57.86
N ILE A 254 22.72 -29.80 56.74
CA ILE A 254 22.21 -31.04 56.06
C ILE A 254 21.22 -30.66 54.93
N THR A 255 21.49 -30.72 53.61
CA THR A 255 22.24 -31.60 52.66
C THR A 255 21.41 -32.69 51.97
N GLN A 256 21.41 -32.65 50.62
CA GLN A 256 21.20 -33.73 49.65
C GLN A 256 19.84 -34.46 49.61
N GLU A 257 18.99 -34.12 48.62
CA GLU A 257 17.96 -35.03 48.08
C GLU A 257 17.45 -34.56 46.67
N GLU A 258 18.25 -34.73 45.61
CA GLU A 258 17.85 -34.37 44.21
C GLU A 258 18.01 -35.51 43.16
N ASP A 259 18.55 -36.68 43.52
CA ASP A 259 18.92 -37.76 42.57
C ASP A 259 17.88 -38.91 42.38
N GLU A 260 16.76 -38.92 43.11
CA GLU A 260 15.78 -40.04 43.06
C GLU A 260 14.56 -39.84 42.15
N THR A 261 14.30 -38.62 41.66
CA THR A 261 13.08 -38.32 40.89
C THR A 261 13.14 -38.79 39.43
N GLU A 262 14.32 -38.85 38.82
CA GLU A 262 14.46 -39.16 37.38
C GLU A 262 14.27 -40.66 37.06
N LYS A 263 14.57 -41.57 38.00
CA LYS A 263 14.47 -43.03 37.78
C LYS A 263 13.05 -43.61 37.83
N ARG A 264 12.03 -42.81 38.19
CA ARG A 264 10.63 -43.30 38.29
C ARG A 264 9.77 -43.08 37.04
N LEU A 265 10.28 -42.40 36.01
CA LEU A 265 9.48 -42.04 34.81
C LEU A 265 9.60 -43.02 33.62
N GLN A 266 10.51 -44.00 33.65
CA GLN A 266 10.71 -44.96 32.55
C GLN A 266 9.93 -46.28 32.69
N GLN A 267 9.08 -46.44 33.72
CA GLN A 267 8.43 -47.71 34.06
C GLN A 267 6.89 -47.69 33.93
N ILE A 268 6.31 -46.68 33.28
CA ILE A 268 4.86 -46.55 33.05
C ILE A 268 4.58 -46.23 31.58
N THR A 269 5.09 -47.08 30.67
CA THR A 269 4.88 -46.95 29.22
C THR A 269 4.85 -48.31 28.49
N GLN A 270 4.55 -49.37 29.25
CA GLN A 270 4.10 -50.67 28.76
C GLN A 270 2.93 -51.09 29.66
N GLU A 271 1.94 -51.80 29.10
CA GLU A 271 0.56 -51.90 29.62
C GLU A 271 -0.16 -50.51 29.57
N SER A 272 -1.28 -50.33 28.87
CA SER A 272 -2.30 -51.30 28.44
C SER A 272 -2.73 -51.15 26.97
N ILE A 273 -3.17 -52.27 26.38
CA ILE A 273 -3.91 -52.35 25.10
C ILE A 273 -5.06 -53.33 25.34
N ALA A 274 -6.32 -52.92 25.12
CA ALA A 274 -7.48 -53.79 24.82
C ALA A 274 -8.75 -52.94 24.53
N GLU A 275 -9.77 -53.61 23.99
CA GLU A 275 -11.17 -53.16 23.79
C GLU A 275 -11.37 -52.02 22.76
N SER A 276 -11.70 -52.26 21.47
CA SER A 276 -12.89 -52.90 20.84
C SER A 276 -14.11 -51.97 20.73
N GLU A 277 -14.91 -51.89 19.66
CA GLU A 277 -15.01 -52.71 18.42
C GLU A 277 -15.61 -51.89 17.22
N PRO A 278 -16.19 -52.42 16.09
CA PRO A 278 -15.87 -51.89 14.75
C PRO A 278 -17.06 -51.32 13.93
N VAL A 279 -16.76 -50.74 12.74
CA VAL A 279 -17.70 -50.64 11.59
C VAL A 279 -16.95 -50.78 10.24
N ASP A 280 -17.27 -51.87 9.53
CA ASP A 280 -17.32 -52.17 8.08
C ASP A 280 -16.25 -51.73 7.04
N ASP A 281 -15.97 -52.71 6.16
CA ASP A 281 -15.17 -52.70 4.92
C ASP A 281 -15.74 -51.88 3.75
N VAL A 282 -14.91 -51.65 2.71
CA VAL A 282 -15.20 -52.10 1.32
C VAL A 282 -13.98 -51.94 0.35
N THR A 283 -13.35 -53.08 0.04
CA THR A 283 -12.62 -53.47 -1.19
C THR A 283 -11.46 -52.63 -1.77
N HIS A 284 -10.24 -53.12 -1.52
CA HIS A 284 -9.19 -53.51 -2.50
C HIS A 284 -9.15 -52.97 -3.95
N LYS A 285 -7.96 -52.48 -4.37
CA LYS A 285 -7.01 -53.17 -5.29
C LYS A 285 -5.63 -52.46 -5.25
N GLU A 286 -4.56 -53.10 -4.81
CA GLU A 286 -3.64 -53.95 -5.60
C GLU A 286 -2.95 -53.25 -6.80
N VAL A 287 -1.66 -52.94 -6.65
CA VAL A 287 -0.54 -53.64 -7.35
C VAL A 287 0.67 -53.67 -6.40
N GLU A 288 1.46 -54.74 -6.47
CA GLU A 288 2.63 -55.08 -5.63
C GLU A 288 3.91 -55.09 -6.49
N TYR A 289 5.07 -54.59 -6.01
CA TYR A 289 6.35 -55.36 -5.98
C TYR A 289 7.55 -54.66 -5.28
N GLN A 290 7.90 -55.21 -4.10
CA GLN A 290 9.21 -55.64 -3.60
C GLN A 290 10.55 -54.85 -3.76
N ARG A 291 11.28 -54.80 -2.62
CA ARG A 291 12.75 -54.95 -2.42
C ARG A 291 13.70 -53.80 -2.84
N GLU A 292 14.92 -53.67 -2.30
CA GLU A 292 15.68 -54.56 -1.38
C GLU A 292 16.46 -53.79 -0.27
N MET A 293 17.14 -54.50 0.65
CA MET A 293 17.88 -53.91 1.79
C MET A 293 19.39 -53.78 1.53
N THR A 294 20.05 -52.77 2.15
CA THR A 294 21.42 -52.93 2.67
C THR A 294 21.72 -51.99 3.86
N LYS A 295 22.20 -52.59 4.97
CA LYS A 295 23.18 -52.02 5.92
C LYS A 295 24.52 -52.78 5.69
N PRO A 296 25.61 -52.60 6.47
CA PRO A 296 26.03 -51.53 7.39
C PRO A 296 27.45 -50.97 7.04
N ALA A 297 28.03 -50.10 7.89
CA ALA A 297 29.45 -50.16 8.28
C ALA A 297 29.74 -49.25 9.50
N THR A 298 30.70 -49.63 10.35
CA THR A 298 31.22 -48.86 11.50
C THR A 298 32.72 -49.11 11.67
N THR A 299 33.50 -48.04 11.87
CA THR A 299 34.91 -48.01 12.32
C THR A 299 35.11 -46.59 12.88
N GLU A 300 35.54 -46.32 14.13
CA GLU A 300 36.64 -46.82 14.99
C GLU A 300 38.05 -46.33 14.63
N CYS A 301 38.72 -45.79 15.67
CA CYS A 301 40.14 -45.42 15.81
C CYS A 301 40.72 -44.27 14.95
N SER A 302 41.77 -43.55 15.38
CA SER A 302 42.25 -43.15 16.74
C SER A 302 43.41 -42.12 16.60
N ASP A 303 44.11 -41.86 17.72
CA ASP A 303 45.52 -41.38 17.82
C ASP A 303 45.83 -39.86 17.80
N GLU A 304 46.03 -39.37 19.03
CA GLU A 304 47.12 -38.52 19.54
C GLU A 304 48.02 -37.68 18.60
N ALA A 305 48.14 -36.38 18.94
CA ALA A 305 49.44 -35.69 18.95
C ALA A 305 49.45 -34.59 20.04
N LYS A 306 50.64 -34.32 20.62
CA LYS A 306 50.87 -33.26 21.61
C LYS A 306 51.69 -32.12 20.99
N ASN A 307 51.59 -30.91 21.54
CA ASN A 307 52.78 -30.12 21.87
C ASN A 307 52.47 -29.00 22.88
N GLU A 308 53.53 -28.47 23.49
CA GLU A 308 53.50 -27.58 24.67
C GLU A 308 54.09 -26.20 24.36
N HIS A 309 53.86 -25.23 25.26
CA HIS A 309 54.48 -23.90 25.34
C HIS A 309 54.15 -22.91 24.18
N ASN A 310 53.96 -21.62 24.44
CA ASN A 310 54.80 -20.78 25.29
C ASN A 310 54.05 -19.68 26.07
N GLU A 311 54.70 -19.13 27.10
CA GLU A 311 54.26 -17.96 27.86
C GLU A 311 54.78 -16.65 27.22
N THR A 312 54.11 -15.51 27.42
CA THR A 312 54.59 -14.38 28.27
C THR A 312 53.80 -13.07 28.10
N SER A 313 53.62 -12.35 29.22
CA SER A 313 53.51 -10.88 29.40
C SER A 313 52.60 -10.00 28.51
N GLY A 314 51.81 -9.12 29.15
CA GLY A 314 51.06 -8.07 28.42
C GLY A 314 50.19 -7.12 29.24
N GLU A 315 50.51 -6.80 30.50
CA GLU A 315 49.71 -5.84 31.27
C GLU A 315 49.81 -4.41 30.70
N LYS A 316 48.69 -3.81 30.31
CA LYS A 316 48.51 -2.35 30.33
C LYS A 316 47.18 -1.96 30.95
N LYS A 317 47.30 -1.29 32.10
CA LYS A 317 46.24 -0.59 32.82
C LYS A 317 46.00 0.76 32.13
N ILE A 318 44.75 1.10 31.85
CA ILE A 318 44.36 2.47 31.46
C ILE A 318 43.39 3.00 32.51
N GLU A 319 43.76 4.12 33.10
CA GLU A 319 42.92 4.92 33.99
C GLU A 319 42.28 6.04 33.17
N VAL A 320 40.99 6.30 33.37
CA VAL A 320 40.30 7.47 32.82
C VAL A 320 39.70 8.25 33.98
N SER A 321 40.15 9.48 34.15
CA SER A 321 39.73 10.39 35.23
C SER A 321 38.43 11.12 34.88
N THR A 322 37.63 11.38 35.92
CA THR A 322 36.51 12.33 35.89
C THR A 322 36.98 13.78 36.02
N GLU A 323 36.04 14.72 35.99
CA GLU A 323 36.18 16.20 36.05
C GLU A 323 36.34 16.88 34.66
N HIS A 324 35.83 18.09 34.39
CA HIS A 324 35.16 19.06 35.28
C HIS A 324 33.96 19.77 34.60
N GLU A 325 33.12 20.46 35.37
CA GLU A 325 31.90 21.16 34.92
C GLU A 325 32.11 22.57 34.31
N LEU A 326 31.14 22.98 33.46
CA LEU A 326 30.54 24.33 33.29
C LEU A 326 31.45 25.58 33.28
N TYR A 327 31.29 26.39 32.22
CA TYR A 327 30.97 27.82 32.39
C TYR A 327 30.10 28.36 31.24
N ARG A 328 29.32 29.41 31.49
CA ARG A 328 28.62 30.23 30.49
C ARG A 328 29.28 31.60 30.43
N GLN A 329 29.42 32.17 29.24
CA GLN A 329 29.30 33.62 29.11
C GLN A 329 28.82 34.02 27.71
N SER A 330 28.14 35.16 27.66
CA SER A 330 27.58 35.81 26.49
C SER A 330 27.98 37.27 26.56
N GLU A 331 28.54 37.82 25.49
CA GLU A 331 28.89 39.24 25.42
C GLU A 331 28.23 39.84 24.18
N ASP A 332 27.33 40.81 24.41
CA ASP A 332 26.89 41.73 23.38
C ASP A 332 28.03 42.73 23.12
N VAL A 333 28.41 42.93 21.86
CA VAL A 333 29.28 44.03 21.44
C VAL A 333 28.60 44.77 20.30
N SER A 334 28.17 45.99 20.60
CA SER A 334 27.71 46.99 19.63
C SER A 334 28.83 48.00 19.37
N GLU A 335 29.16 48.26 18.11
CA GLU A 335 29.87 49.49 17.74
C GLU A 335 29.43 49.94 16.33
N ASP A 336 29.35 51.26 16.14
CA ASP A 336 28.83 51.94 14.95
C ASP A 336 29.97 52.37 13.98
N VAL A 337 29.60 52.95 12.83
CA VAL A 337 30.47 53.73 11.89
C VAL A 337 31.33 52.81 10.98
N GLU A 338 31.53 53.07 9.67
CA GLU A 338 31.48 54.33 8.90
C GLU A 338 30.77 54.24 7.53
N ASP A 339 30.32 55.39 7.02
CA ASP A 339 29.69 55.57 5.70
C ASP A 339 30.74 55.89 4.62
N SER A 340 30.72 55.16 3.50
CA SER A 340 31.39 55.63 2.28
C SER A 340 30.65 55.20 1.01
N THR A 341 30.35 56.19 0.16
CA THR A 341 29.49 56.03 -1.03
C THR A 341 30.30 55.88 -2.32
N LYS A 342 29.97 54.87 -3.12
CA LYS A 342 30.24 54.83 -4.56
C LYS A 342 29.00 54.38 -5.32
N GLN A 343 28.58 55.21 -6.29
CA GLN A 343 27.52 54.87 -7.21
C GLN A 343 28.13 54.22 -8.46
N GLU A 344 27.81 52.95 -8.69
CA GLU A 344 27.84 52.34 -10.03
C GLU A 344 26.45 51.78 -10.34
N SER A 345 26.12 51.66 -11.62
CA SER A 345 24.74 51.49 -12.08
C SER A 345 24.22 50.07 -11.85
N LYS A 346 23.36 49.87 -10.85
CA LYS A 346 22.51 48.68 -10.78
C LYS A 346 21.59 48.62 -11.99
N GLU A 347 21.73 47.58 -12.80
CA GLU A 347 20.58 46.99 -13.49
C GLU A 347 19.65 46.43 -12.41
N GLU A 348 18.33 46.58 -12.56
CA GLU A 348 17.35 46.02 -11.62
C GLU A 348 17.14 44.52 -11.86
N THR A 349 18.20 43.73 -11.69
CA THR A 349 18.04 42.31 -11.38
C THR A 349 17.28 42.20 -10.06
N THR A 350 15.97 41.94 -10.15
CA THR A 350 15.15 41.65 -8.97
C THR A 350 15.72 40.39 -8.33
N GLU A 351 16.28 40.53 -7.13
CA GLU A 351 16.85 39.43 -6.38
C GLU A 351 15.71 38.52 -5.89
N SER A 352 15.33 37.56 -6.74
CA SER A 352 14.53 36.42 -6.32
C SER A 352 15.27 35.72 -5.18
N GLU A 353 14.68 35.72 -3.98
CA GLU A 353 15.26 35.11 -2.80
C GLU A 353 15.75 33.68 -3.11
N PRO A 354 16.94 33.29 -2.63
CA PRO A 354 17.44 31.94 -2.89
C PRO A 354 16.49 30.91 -2.25
N LEU A 355 15.96 30.01 -3.08
CA LEU A 355 15.22 28.84 -2.60
C LEU A 355 16.13 27.98 -1.74
N ASP A 356 16.00 28.16 -0.43
CA ASP A 356 16.71 27.46 0.63
C ASP A 356 16.73 25.93 0.40
N GLU A 357 17.84 25.25 0.70
CA GLU A 357 17.90 23.79 0.79
C GLU A 357 16.84 23.23 1.76
N HIS A 358 16.43 24.04 2.75
CA HIS A 358 15.39 23.72 3.71
C HIS A 358 13.96 24.03 3.23
N SER A 359 13.77 24.60 2.03
CA SER A 359 12.45 24.74 1.41
C SER A 359 11.76 23.38 1.23
N PRO A 360 10.41 23.32 1.20
CA PRO A 360 9.69 22.07 0.93
C PRO A 360 10.07 21.44 -0.41
N GLU A 361 10.26 22.26 -1.46
CA GLU A 361 10.71 21.81 -2.78
C GLU A 361 12.14 21.27 -2.78
N GLY A 362 13.09 21.97 -2.14
CA GLY A 362 14.48 21.50 -2.01
C GLY A 362 14.53 20.15 -1.29
N LYS A 363 13.81 20.02 -0.17
CA LYS A 363 13.64 18.76 0.57
C LYS A 363 12.89 17.68 -0.21
N ALA A 364 12.06 18.02 -1.18
CA ALA A 364 11.35 17.05 -2.03
C ALA A 364 12.26 16.54 -3.17
N ARG A 365 12.82 17.44 -3.98
CA ARG A 365 13.75 17.11 -5.07
C ARG A 365 14.95 16.33 -4.54
N LYS A 366 15.53 16.73 -3.41
CA LYS A 366 16.60 15.98 -2.75
C LYS A 366 16.20 14.54 -2.42
N ARG A 367 15.02 14.32 -1.82
CA ARG A 367 14.53 12.96 -1.53
C ARG A 367 14.32 12.13 -2.79
N VAL A 368 13.73 12.70 -3.84
CA VAL A 368 13.53 12.01 -5.12
C VAL A 368 14.86 11.61 -5.76
N VAL A 369 15.85 12.52 -5.80
CA VAL A 369 17.17 12.25 -6.37
C VAL A 369 17.99 11.28 -5.49
N ASP A 370 17.93 11.42 -4.15
CA ASP A 370 18.58 10.50 -3.21
C ASP A 370 17.97 9.09 -3.30
N GLU A 371 16.64 8.96 -3.48
CA GLU A 371 15.93 7.67 -3.66
C GLU A 371 16.24 7.04 -5.02
N ILE A 372 16.22 7.84 -6.09
CA ILE A 372 16.67 7.46 -7.44
C ILE A 372 18.10 6.92 -7.38
N PHE A 373 19.04 7.68 -6.79
CA PHE A 373 20.44 7.28 -6.72
C PHE A 373 20.63 6.04 -5.82
N SER A 374 19.84 5.94 -4.74
CA SER A 374 19.80 4.76 -3.87
C SER A 374 19.25 3.50 -4.54
N SER A 375 18.50 3.62 -5.64
CA SER A 375 17.97 2.49 -6.41
C SER A 375 18.98 1.85 -7.39
N PHE A 376 20.06 2.56 -7.74
CA PHE A 376 21.12 2.00 -8.59
C PHE A 376 21.94 0.90 -7.88
N PRO A 377 22.42 -0.13 -8.62
CA PRO A 377 23.49 -1.02 -8.16
C PRO A 377 24.74 -0.24 -7.71
N GLU A 378 25.48 -0.76 -6.73
CA GLU A 378 26.67 -0.07 -6.21
C GLU A 378 27.74 0.15 -7.30
N GLU A 379 27.85 -0.76 -8.26
CA GLU A 379 28.74 -0.65 -9.43
C GLU A 379 28.45 0.61 -10.27
N ILE A 380 27.16 0.91 -10.49
CA ILE A 380 26.72 2.12 -11.21
C ILE A 380 26.87 3.36 -10.33
N ARG A 381 26.59 3.25 -9.02
CA ARG A 381 26.83 4.35 -8.07
C ARG A 381 28.31 4.75 -8.02
N GLU A 382 29.21 3.78 -7.96
CA GLU A 382 30.66 4.02 -7.89
C GLU A 382 31.20 4.56 -9.21
N SER A 383 30.74 4.03 -10.35
CA SER A 383 31.07 4.60 -11.67
C SER A 383 30.59 6.06 -11.80
N PHE A 384 29.42 6.39 -11.25
CA PHE A 384 28.91 7.77 -11.25
C PHE A 384 29.65 8.68 -10.25
N ARG A 385 30.02 8.20 -9.06
CA ARG A 385 30.89 8.92 -8.12
C ARG A 385 32.24 9.23 -8.77
N LYS A 386 32.89 8.22 -9.35
CA LYS A 386 34.16 8.37 -10.06
C LYS A 386 34.03 9.35 -11.22
N TYR A 387 32.99 9.25 -12.04
CA TYR A 387 32.74 10.21 -13.12
C TYR A 387 32.62 11.66 -12.60
N LEU A 388 31.92 11.89 -11.47
CA LEU A 388 31.88 13.22 -10.85
C LEU A 388 33.25 13.66 -10.29
N GLU A 389 34.04 12.75 -9.74
CA GLU A 389 35.40 13.04 -9.28
C GLU A 389 36.37 13.29 -10.45
N ASP A 390 36.14 12.68 -11.61
CA ASP A 390 36.90 12.89 -12.85
C ASP A 390 36.51 14.21 -13.56
N LEU A 391 35.43 14.89 -13.16
CA LEU A 391 35.09 16.26 -13.61
C LEU A 391 35.95 17.36 -12.95
N ILE A 392 36.88 17.00 -12.05
CA ILE A 392 37.78 17.95 -11.36
C ILE A 392 39.19 17.34 -11.31
N GLU A 393 40.02 17.66 -12.31
CA GLU A 393 41.43 17.30 -12.37
C GLU A 393 42.34 18.34 -11.68
N ASP A 394 41.93 19.61 -11.66
CA ASP A 394 42.59 20.66 -10.87
C ASP A 394 41.68 21.85 -10.49
N GLU A 395 42.33 22.96 -10.12
CA GLU A 395 41.74 24.11 -9.46
C GLU A 395 40.87 24.95 -10.42
N ASP A 396 41.26 25.02 -11.71
CA ASP A 396 40.49 25.75 -12.72
C ASP A 396 39.12 25.07 -12.97
N ASP A 397 39.08 23.72 -12.98
CA ASP A 397 37.83 22.94 -13.07
C ASP A 397 36.90 23.22 -11.87
N PHE A 398 37.48 23.25 -10.67
CA PHE A 398 36.72 23.53 -9.45
C PHE A 398 36.17 24.96 -9.44
N GLU A 399 37.00 25.96 -9.78
CA GLU A 399 36.52 27.34 -9.91
C GLU A 399 35.42 27.46 -10.98
N GLU A 400 35.55 26.77 -12.13
CA GLU A 400 34.51 26.82 -13.16
C GLU A 400 33.21 26.20 -12.66
N LEU A 401 33.24 25.05 -11.98
CA LEU A 401 32.04 24.44 -11.39
C LEU A 401 31.41 25.30 -10.28
N VAL A 402 32.21 25.99 -9.47
CA VAL A 402 31.74 26.91 -8.43
C VAL A 402 31.02 28.12 -9.05
N ARG A 403 31.64 28.77 -10.05
CA ARG A 403 31.03 29.85 -10.84
C ARG A 403 29.79 29.37 -11.58
N ARG A 404 29.86 28.20 -12.21
CA ARG A 404 28.74 27.54 -12.92
C ARG A 404 27.56 27.31 -11.99
N HIS A 405 27.77 26.97 -10.71
CA HIS A 405 26.70 26.77 -9.74
C HIS A 405 26.31 27.99 -8.90
N GLY A 406 26.85 29.19 -9.17
CA GLY A 406 26.52 30.40 -8.42
C GLY A 406 26.83 30.27 -6.93
N LEU A 407 28.02 29.71 -6.64
CA LEU A 407 28.57 29.42 -5.31
C LEU A 407 29.84 30.24 -5.04
N GLU A 408 29.98 31.41 -5.67
CA GLU A 408 31.22 32.21 -5.71
C GLU A 408 31.77 32.56 -4.31
N ASN A 409 30.93 32.56 -3.27
CA ASN A 409 31.35 32.72 -1.88
C ASN A 409 32.37 31.65 -1.43
N LEU A 410 32.36 30.45 -2.03
CA LEU A 410 33.35 29.39 -1.76
C LEU A 410 34.75 29.74 -2.32
N LEU A 411 34.86 30.77 -3.17
CA LEU A 411 36.13 31.34 -3.64
C LEU A 411 36.53 32.61 -2.86
N GLU A 412 35.64 33.14 -2.02
CA GLU A 412 35.91 34.27 -1.11
C GLU A 412 36.45 33.79 0.25
N GLU A 413 36.31 32.49 0.56
CA GLU A 413 36.81 31.84 1.76
C GLU A 413 38.22 31.26 1.51
N ASP A 414 39.27 32.05 1.77
CA ASP A 414 40.69 31.69 1.55
C ASP A 414 41.03 30.27 2.08
N GLU A 415 40.59 29.94 3.30
CA GLU A 415 40.81 28.62 3.94
C GLU A 415 40.22 27.45 3.14
N VAL A 416 39.06 27.65 2.51
CA VAL A 416 38.39 26.63 1.69
C VAL A 416 39.10 26.45 0.35
N THR A 417 39.60 27.54 -0.25
CA THR A 417 40.36 27.45 -1.49
C THR A 417 41.70 26.73 -1.29
N GLU A 418 42.40 26.95 -0.18
CA GLU A 418 43.66 26.24 0.11
C GLU A 418 43.40 24.76 0.46
N GLU A 419 42.38 24.39 1.26
CA GLU A 419 42.04 22.97 1.53
C GLU A 419 41.82 22.19 0.21
N ILE A 420 41.13 22.79 -0.75
CA ILE A 420 40.82 22.16 -2.04
C ILE A 420 42.05 22.13 -2.96
N ARG A 421 42.86 23.19 -2.98
CA ARG A 421 44.13 23.26 -3.70
C ARG A 421 45.13 22.22 -3.19
N GLU A 422 45.24 22.02 -1.88
CA GLU A 422 46.00 20.93 -1.25
C GLU A 422 45.43 19.56 -1.61
N PHE A 423 44.11 19.36 -1.48
CA PHE A 423 43.44 18.09 -1.80
C PHE A 423 43.67 17.66 -3.25
N LEU A 424 43.55 18.59 -4.20
CA LEU A 424 43.73 18.31 -5.62
C LEU A 424 45.22 18.05 -5.95
N ARG A 425 46.16 18.76 -5.31
CA ARG A 425 47.61 18.43 -5.38
C ARG A 425 47.89 17.02 -4.84
N PHE A 426 47.29 16.65 -3.71
CA PHE A 426 47.41 15.31 -3.12
C PHE A 426 46.84 14.23 -4.05
N LYS A 427 45.61 14.40 -4.56
CA LYS A 427 44.97 13.51 -5.54
C LYS A 427 45.83 13.33 -6.80
N LYS A 428 46.34 14.42 -7.38
CA LYS A 428 47.17 14.43 -8.60
C LYS A 428 48.52 13.73 -8.37
N THR A 429 49.18 13.99 -7.25
CA THR A 429 50.48 13.39 -6.90
C THR A 429 50.35 11.91 -6.57
N ARG A 430 49.34 11.51 -5.78
CA ARG A 430 49.03 10.10 -5.46
C ARG A 430 48.66 9.29 -6.71
N THR A 431 47.97 9.89 -7.66
CA THR A 431 47.64 9.26 -8.96
C THR A 431 48.89 9.09 -9.83
N ALA A 432 49.83 10.04 -9.80
CA ALA A 432 51.11 9.93 -10.50
C ALA A 432 52.10 8.96 -9.82
N LYS A 433 51.98 8.75 -8.50
CA LYS A 433 52.86 7.90 -7.68
C LYS A 433 52.06 6.91 -6.81
N PRO A 434 51.36 5.92 -7.39
CA PRO A 434 50.52 4.99 -6.63
C PRO A 434 51.28 4.03 -5.70
N GLU A 435 52.61 3.98 -5.79
CA GLU A 435 53.49 3.17 -4.92
C GLU A 435 54.08 3.97 -3.73
N ALA A 436 53.92 5.30 -3.69
CA ALA A 436 54.44 6.14 -2.61
C ALA A 436 53.63 5.98 -1.31
N SER A 437 54.29 6.09 -0.16
CA SER A 437 53.62 6.04 1.15
C SER A 437 52.87 7.36 1.46
N ILE A 438 51.95 7.33 2.43
CA ILE A 438 51.23 8.55 2.85
C ILE A 438 52.24 9.55 3.44
N GLU A 439 53.20 9.06 4.21
CA GLU A 439 54.28 9.84 4.82
C GLU A 439 55.20 10.47 3.77
N GLU A 440 55.53 9.76 2.68
CA GLU A 440 56.31 10.30 1.56
C GLU A 440 55.54 11.41 0.81
N LEU A 441 54.23 11.25 0.62
CA LEU A 441 53.37 12.26 -0.01
C LEU A 441 53.15 13.49 0.91
N VAL A 442 53.08 13.27 2.22
CA VAL A 442 53.03 14.32 3.26
C VAL A 442 54.32 15.15 3.27
N GLU A 443 55.49 14.50 3.26
CA GLU A 443 56.79 15.21 3.23
C GLU A 443 57.03 15.93 1.88
N GLU A 444 56.53 15.40 0.77
CA GLU A 444 56.65 16.06 -0.55
C GLU A 444 55.73 17.28 -0.74
N LEU A 445 54.55 17.29 -0.09
CA LEU A 445 53.53 18.32 -0.32
C LEU A 445 53.36 19.31 0.86
N GLU A 446 54.05 19.10 1.98
CA GLU A 446 53.97 19.90 3.22
C GLU A 446 52.58 19.93 3.89
N ILE A 447 51.74 18.92 3.62
CA ILE A 447 50.34 18.80 4.10
C ILE A 447 50.27 18.10 5.48
N ASP A 448 49.27 18.42 6.31
CA ASP A 448 49.07 17.74 7.59
C ASP A 448 48.83 16.21 7.43
N PRO A 449 49.49 15.34 8.24
CA PRO A 449 49.38 13.90 8.12
C PRO A 449 48.00 13.34 8.49
N GLU A 450 47.26 13.91 9.44
CA GLU A 450 45.89 13.45 9.72
C GLU A 450 44.95 13.82 8.57
N GLN A 451 45.14 14.99 7.96
CA GLN A 451 44.39 15.46 6.80
C GLN A 451 44.64 14.56 5.57
N ALA A 452 45.91 14.25 5.28
CA ALA A 452 46.29 13.31 4.22
C ALA A 452 45.80 11.88 4.49
N GLU A 453 45.83 11.39 5.74
CA GLU A 453 45.28 10.08 6.09
C GLU A 453 43.76 10.03 5.87
N ARG A 454 43.00 11.05 6.31
CA ARG A 454 41.55 11.15 6.06
C ARG A 454 41.22 11.14 4.55
N TRP A 455 41.95 11.91 3.75
CA TRP A 455 41.83 11.89 2.28
C TRP A 455 42.26 10.55 1.66
N THR A 456 43.05 9.74 2.37
CA THR A 456 43.45 8.40 1.94
C THR A 456 42.32 7.38 2.08
N GLU A 457 41.44 7.51 3.08
CA GLU A 457 40.35 6.58 3.44
C GLU A 457 39.16 6.49 2.43
N GLN A 458 39.35 6.89 1.17
CA GLN A 458 38.39 6.75 0.05
C GLN A 458 36.98 7.36 0.26
N ARG A 459 36.77 8.16 1.32
CA ARG A 459 35.44 8.70 1.69
C ARG A 459 35.46 10.16 2.14
N TYR A 460 36.63 10.76 2.32
CA TYR A 460 36.78 12.12 2.83
C TYR A 460 37.29 13.08 1.76
N HIS A 461 36.38 13.54 0.91
CA HIS A 461 36.58 14.78 0.14
C HIS A 461 36.35 16.01 1.05
N PRO A 462 36.97 17.18 0.79
CA PRO A 462 36.59 18.45 1.42
C PRO A 462 35.07 18.72 1.34
N GLU A 463 34.45 19.32 2.37
CA GLU A 463 32.98 19.49 2.37
C GLU A 463 32.49 20.47 1.31
N ALA A 464 33.26 21.50 0.97
CA ALA A 464 32.96 22.38 -0.15
C ALA A 464 33.04 21.63 -1.50
N LEU A 465 34.02 20.75 -1.69
CA LEU A 465 34.11 19.88 -2.87
C LEU A 465 32.91 18.91 -2.95
N LYS A 466 32.55 18.26 -1.83
CA LYS A 466 31.33 17.43 -1.72
C LYS A 466 30.06 18.22 -2.06
N LYS A 467 29.98 19.49 -1.67
CA LYS A 467 28.83 20.37 -1.94
C LYS A 467 28.71 20.68 -3.44
N VAL A 468 29.81 21.05 -4.09
CA VAL A 468 29.87 21.30 -5.55
C VAL A 468 29.55 20.03 -6.35
N LEU A 469 30.23 18.92 -6.07
CA LEU A 469 30.01 17.64 -6.76
C LEU A 469 28.58 17.10 -6.57
N ARG A 470 27.96 17.33 -5.40
CA ARG A 470 26.55 17.00 -5.16
C ARG A 470 25.60 17.81 -6.06
N PHE A 471 25.84 19.11 -6.23
CA PHE A 471 25.02 19.94 -7.11
C PHE A 471 25.20 19.60 -8.60
N GLU A 472 26.42 19.25 -9.02
CA GLU A 472 26.66 18.83 -10.42
C GLU A 472 26.05 17.43 -10.67
N GLY A 473 26.21 16.50 -9.73
CA GLY A 473 25.53 15.20 -9.76
C GLY A 473 24.01 15.33 -9.82
N TYR A 474 23.41 16.24 -9.05
CA TYR A 474 21.99 16.56 -9.14
C TYR A 474 21.62 17.11 -10.52
N ARG A 475 22.38 18.05 -11.09
CA ARG A 475 22.12 18.58 -12.45
C ARG A 475 22.18 17.48 -13.51
N ILE A 476 23.18 16.61 -13.45
CA ILE A 476 23.39 15.55 -14.44
C ILE A 476 22.29 14.47 -14.34
N LEU A 477 21.81 14.14 -13.13
CA LEU A 477 20.66 13.28 -12.93
C LEU A 477 19.35 13.92 -13.42
N ASP A 478 19.08 15.19 -13.10
CA ASP A 478 17.90 15.94 -13.61
C ASP A 478 17.89 15.97 -15.15
N ASN A 479 19.06 16.19 -15.76
CA ASN A 479 19.26 16.15 -17.21
C ASN A 479 19.00 14.78 -17.83
N LEU A 480 19.46 13.70 -17.17
CA LEU A 480 19.24 12.33 -17.62
C LEU A 480 17.74 11.96 -17.52
N ILE A 481 17.09 12.28 -16.40
CA ILE A 481 15.65 12.06 -16.17
C ILE A 481 14.84 12.81 -17.24
N ARG A 482 15.15 14.10 -17.46
CA ARG A 482 14.53 14.93 -18.51
C ARG A 482 14.74 14.33 -19.91
N LYS A 483 15.97 13.94 -20.28
CA LYS A 483 16.26 13.27 -21.57
C LYS A 483 15.51 11.93 -21.73
N ILE A 484 15.26 11.15 -20.66
CA ILE A 484 14.53 9.88 -20.76
C ILE A 484 13.00 10.10 -20.83
N ARG A 485 12.45 11.06 -20.05
CA ARG A 485 11.05 11.51 -20.21
C ARG A 485 10.83 11.99 -21.65
N GLU A 486 11.67 12.91 -22.13
CA GLU A 486 11.61 13.50 -23.48
C GLU A 486 11.82 12.53 -24.65
N GLN A 487 12.59 11.45 -24.49
CA GLN A 487 12.85 10.42 -25.53
C GLN A 487 11.60 9.71 -26.09
N SER A 488 10.44 9.93 -25.46
CA SER A 488 9.17 9.31 -25.80
C SER A 488 8.14 10.27 -26.41
N HIS A 489 8.40 11.57 -26.31
CA HIS A 489 7.51 12.66 -26.71
C HIS A 489 7.82 13.13 -28.15
N PRO A 490 6.86 13.77 -28.85
CA PRO A 490 7.11 14.28 -30.20
C PRO A 490 8.23 15.32 -30.20
N VAL A 491 9.06 15.30 -31.25
CA VAL A 491 10.25 16.16 -31.37
C VAL A 491 9.88 17.58 -31.81
N ASP A 492 8.83 17.72 -32.61
CA ASP A 492 8.31 18.96 -33.15
C ASP A 492 6.77 18.96 -33.29
N LEU A 493 6.23 20.04 -33.85
CA LEU A 493 4.80 20.27 -33.98
C LEU A 493 4.17 19.34 -35.04
N ASP A 494 4.93 19.00 -36.07
CA ASP A 494 4.44 18.29 -37.25
C ASP A 494 4.27 16.80 -36.96
N GLU A 495 5.21 16.20 -36.21
CA GLU A 495 5.05 14.85 -35.64
C GLU A 495 3.81 14.76 -34.75
N PHE A 496 3.54 15.79 -33.93
CA PHE A 496 2.38 15.82 -33.04
C PHE A 496 1.06 15.98 -33.79
N GLU A 497 0.95 16.89 -34.76
CA GLU A 497 -0.27 17.06 -35.55
C GLU A 497 -0.52 15.87 -36.49
N GLU A 498 0.51 15.29 -37.12
CA GLU A 498 0.37 14.05 -37.90
C GLU A 498 -0.11 12.90 -37.00
N PHE A 499 0.40 12.81 -35.76
CA PHE A 499 -0.11 11.86 -34.78
C PHE A 499 -1.59 12.13 -34.44
N LEU A 500 -2.01 13.37 -34.17
CA LEU A 500 -3.43 13.65 -33.89
C LEU A 500 -4.34 13.27 -35.07
N GLN A 501 -3.94 13.60 -36.31
CA GLN A 501 -4.64 13.20 -37.53
C GLN A 501 -4.74 11.66 -37.69
N ARG A 502 -3.69 10.92 -37.31
CA ARG A 502 -3.68 9.45 -37.25
C ARG A 502 -4.46 8.86 -36.07
N ASN A 503 -4.92 9.70 -35.12
CA ASN A 503 -5.53 9.29 -33.85
C ASN A 503 -6.77 10.12 -33.45
N PRO A 504 -7.78 10.31 -34.34
CA PRO A 504 -8.92 11.20 -34.08
C PRO A 504 -9.75 10.80 -32.85
N ARG A 505 -9.62 9.58 -32.33
CA ARG A 505 -10.28 9.15 -31.07
C ARG A 505 -9.88 10.01 -29.86
N LEU A 506 -8.67 10.56 -29.85
CA LEU A 506 -8.20 11.43 -28.77
C LEU A 506 -8.99 12.74 -28.68
N GLU A 507 -9.65 13.16 -29.76
CA GLU A 507 -10.48 14.37 -29.83
C GLU A 507 -11.86 14.16 -29.18
N PHE A 508 -12.33 12.90 -29.05
CA PHE A 508 -13.70 12.56 -28.62
C PHE A 508 -13.81 12.00 -27.19
N GLU A 509 -12.70 11.71 -26.50
CA GLU A 509 -12.71 10.92 -25.26
C GLU A 509 -12.93 11.71 -23.95
N ASN A 510 -12.96 13.05 -23.95
CA ASN A 510 -13.29 13.80 -22.74
C ASN A 510 -14.12 15.08 -23.02
N PRO A 511 -15.40 15.15 -22.57
CA PRO A 511 -16.27 16.30 -22.78
C PRO A 511 -16.20 17.38 -21.68
N MET A 512 -15.38 17.21 -20.63
CA MET A 512 -15.35 18.11 -19.46
C MET A 512 -14.30 19.23 -19.53
N ALA A 513 -13.32 19.11 -20.43
CA ALA A 513 -12.38 20.18 -20.76
C ALA A 513 -12.38 20.37 -22.29
N PRO A 514 -12.27 21.60 -22.80
CA PRO A 514 -12.16 21.82 -24.24
C PRO A 514 -10.84 21.21 -24.72
N PHE A 515 -10.91 20.21 -25.60
CA PHE A 515 -9.76 19.53 -26.21
C PHE A 515 -8.72 20.53 -26.77
N GLU A 516 -9.20 21.63 -27.36
CA GLU A 516 -8.40 22.76 -27.85
C GLU A 516 -7.47 23.39 -26.79
N GLN A 517 -7.83 23.40 -25.51
CA GLN A 517 -6.93 23.89 -24.46
C GLN A 517 -5.75 22.92 -24.27
N TRP A 518 -6.00 21.62 -24.17
CA TRP A 518 -4.92 20.63 -24.05
C TRP A 518 -4.05 20.57 -25.30
N LYS A 519 -4.67 20.70 -26.48
CA LYS A 519 -3.95 20.81 -27.77
C LYS A 519 -3.06 22.06 -27.79
N ARG A 520 -3.56 23.22 -27.31
CA ARG A 520 -2.76 24.45 -27.15
C ARG A 520 -1.62 24.30 -26.15
N GLU A 521 -1.87 23.71 -24.98
CA GLU A 521 -0.83 23.46 -23.97
C GLU A 521 0.25 22.50 -24.49
N ALA A 522 -0.12 21.48 -25.27
CA ALA A 522 0.83 20.59 -25.91
C ALA A 522 1.66 21.29 -27.00
N ARG A 523 1.05 22.07 -27.89
CA ARG A 523 1.78 22.89 -28.88
C ARG A 523 2.77 23.84 -28.19
N ALA A 524 2.34 24.50 -27.12
CA ALA A 524 3.18 25.38 -26.31
C ALA A 524 4.36 24.62 -25.67
N TRP A 525 4.11 23.45 -25.07
CA TRP A 525 5.15 22.59 -24.50
C TRP A 525 6.18 22.16 -25.55
N ILE A 526 5.73 21.70 -26.73
CA ILE A 526 6.61 21.28 -27.84
C ILE A 526 7.49 22.45 -28.29
N GLU A 527 6.91 23.63 -28.58
CA GLU A 527 7.69 24.79 -29.02
C GLU A 527 8.67 25.30 -27.94
N ILE A 528 8.29 25.24 -26.66
CA ILE A 528 9.14 25.64 -25.52
C ILE A 528 10.30 24.66 -25.32
N VAL A 529 10.03 23.35 -25.33
CA VAL A 529 11.06 22.31 -25.19
C VAL A 529 11.99 22.31 -26.42
N LYS A 530 11.47 22.54 -27.62
CA LYS A 530 12.28 22.75 -28.83
C LYS A 530 13.17 24.00 -28.70
N ALA A 531 12.62 25.14 -28.25
CA ALA A 531 13.41 26.34 -27.98
C ALA A 531 14.46 26.16 -26.86
N TYR A 532 14.22 25.29 -25.89
CA TYR A 532 15.21 24.90 -24.89
C TYR A 532 16.34 24.06 -25.49
N ARG A 533 16.02 23.00 -26.24
CA ARG A 533 16.99 22.13 -26.94
C ARG A 533 17.88 22.91 -27.90
N GLU A 534 17.33 23.89 -28.58
CA GLU A 534 18.03 24.79 -29.51
C GLU A 534 18.84 25.90 -28.81
N GLY A 535 18.93 25.91 -27.47
CA GLY A 535 19.65 26.92 -26.69
C GLY A 535 19.05 28.32 -26.74
N ARG A 536 17.84 28.49 -27.31
CA ARG A 536 17.14 29.79 -27.37
C ARG A 536 16.65 30.25 -26.00
N ILE A 537 16.34 29.32 -25.10
CA ILE A 537 16.05 29.62 -23.69
C ILE A 537 17.36 29.63 -22.90
N LYS A 538 17.80 30.84 -22.52
CA LYS A 538 18.96 31.02 -21.65
C LYS A 538 18.59 30.70 -20.21
N PHE A 539 19.48 30.00 -19.52
CA PHE A 539 19.44 29.80 -18.08
C PHE A 539 20.82 30.01 -17.47
N ARG A 540 20.85 30.37 -16.19
CA ARG A 540 22.03 30.22 -15.34
C ARG A 540 21.79 29.08 -14.36
N LEU A 541 22.85 28.40 -13.95
CA LEU A 541 22.77 27.39 -12.91
C LEU A 541 23.01 28.07 -11.55
N ARG A 542 22.26 27.67 -10.52
CA ARG A 542 22.47 28.11 -9.13
C ARG A 542 22.11 26.98 -8.18
N HIS A 543 23.01 26.54 -7.29
CA HIS A 543 22.78 25.40 -6.37
C HIS A 543 22.21 24.15 -7.06
N GLY A 544 22.69 23.79 -8.26
CA GLY A 544 22.17 22.65 -9.04
C GLY A 544 20.75 22.84 -9.61
N TRP A 545 20.25 24.07 -9.72
CA TRP A 545 18.98 24.43 -10.37
C TRP A 545 19.20 25.24 -11.64
N GLU A 546 18.47 24.93 -12.71
CA GLU A 546 18.32 25.83 -13.85
C GLU A 546 17.38 27.00 -13.46
N ILE A 547 17.93 28.21 -13.49
CA ILE A 547 17.22 29.49 -13.37
C ILE A 547 17.17 30.12 -14.75
N TYR A 548 16.03 29.97 -15.41
CA TYR A 548 15.76 30.51 -16.74
C TYR A 548 15.68 32.05 -16.74
N ASN A 549 16.03 32.69 -17.86
CA ASN A 549 15.86 34.13 -18.03
C ASN A 549 14.38 34.51 -17.92
N ARG A 550 14.07 35.45 -17.02
CA ARG A 550 12.69 35.86 -16.72
C ARG A 550 11.95 36.38 -17.95
N GLU A 551 12.54 37.31 -18.69
CA GLU A 551 11.93 37.94 -19.87
C GLU A 551 11.55 36.90 -20.95
N GLN A 552 12.38 35.87 -21.13
CA GLN A 552 12.10 34.80 -22.07
C GLN A 552 10.93 33.92 -21.61
N ILE A 553 10.86 33.56 -20.32
CA ILE A 553 9.72 32.82 -19.75
C ILE A 553 8.44 33.67 -19.77
N GLU A 554 8.55 34.97 -19.49
CA GLU A 554 7.46 35.95 -19.53
C GLU A 554 6.90 36.06 -20.97
N GLY A 555 7.78 36.21 -21.98
CA GLY A 555 7.40 36.23 -23.39
C GLY A 555 6.77 34.92 -23.90
N PHE A 556 7.21 33.75 -23.41
CA PHE A 556 6.51 32.48 -23.70
C PHE A 556 5.17 32.35 -22.97
N SER A 557 5.07 32.91 -21.76
CA SER A 557 3.84 32.94 -20.96
C SER A 557 2.75 33.78 -21.65
N GLU A 558 3.12 34.98 -22.10
CA GLU A 558 2.28 35.86 -22.92
C GLU A 558 1.91 35.22 -24.27
N ARG A 559 2.87 34.61 -24.99
CA ARG A 559 2.64 34.03 -26.34
C ARG A 559 1.62 32.90 -26.35
N TYR A 560 1.56 32.07 -25.31
CA TYR A 560 0.67 30.89 -25.28
C TYR A 560 -0.48 30.96 -24.27
N GLY A 561 -0.47 31.93 -23.34
CA GLY A 561 -1.44 32.00 -22.25
C GLY A 561 -1.23 30.93 -21.17
N VAL A 562 0.02 30.53 -20.92
CA VAL A 562 0.41 29.49 -19.94
C VAL A 562 1.21 30.16 -18.83
N SER A 563 0.94 29.85 -17.56
CA SER A 563 1.66 30.51 -16.44
C SER A 563 3.17 30.22 -16.46
N ARG A 564 3.98 31.18 -16.02
CA ARG A 564 5.45 31.08 -16.00
C ARG A 564 5.91 29.88 -15.17
N GLU A 565 5.17 29.61 -14.10
CA GLU A 565 5.41 28.54 -13.14
C GLU A 565 5.16 27.15 -13.78
N ARG A 566 4.13 27.04 -14.62
CA ARG A 566 3.83 25.83 -15.43
C ARG A 566 4.88 25.64 -16.54
N ILE A 567 5.33 26.71 -17.19
CA ILE A 567 6.44 26.68 -18.16
C ILE A 567 7.76 26.24 -17.49
N ILE A 568 8.08 26.76 -16.31
CA ILE A 568 9.28 26.36 -15.55
C ILE A 568 9.18 24.89 -15.10
N SER A 569 7.97 24.41 -14.76
CA SER A 569 7.71 23.00 -14.47
C SER A 569 7.95 22.10 -15.71
N TRP A 570 7.46 22.51 -16.87
CA TRP A 570 7.69 21.83 -18.16
C TRP A 570 9.17 21.74 -18.52
N LEU A 571 9.90 22.86 -18.46
CA LEU A 571 11.33 22.90 -18.77
C LEU A 571 12.16 22.04 -17.80
N ARG A 572 11.73 21.90 -16.55
CA ARG A 572 12.35 21.01 -15.55
C ARG A 572 11.89 19.54 -15.66
N GLY A 573 11.05 19.18 -16.62
CA GLY A 573 10.49 17.83 -16.76
C GLY A 573 9.57 17.40 -15.61
N LYS A 574 9.20 18.32 -14.71
CA LYS A 574 8.33 18.11 -13.53
C LYS A 574 6.85 17.93 -13.88
N SER A 575 6.45 18.29 -15.11
CA SER A 575 5.12 18.03 -15.63
C SER A 575 5.14 18.05 -17.15
N VAL A 576 4.20 17.33 -17.76
CA VAL A 576 4.03 17.21 -19.20
C VAL A 576 2.52 17.31 -19.50
N PRO A 577 2.06 18.06 -20.52
CA PRO A 577 0.65 18.19 -20.83
C PRO A 577 -0.03 16.82 -21.01
N TYR A 578 -1.22 16.67 -20.42
CA TYR A 578 -1.98 15.41 -20.37
C TYR A 578 -2.10 14.69 -21.73
N ILE A 579 -2.30 15.45 -22.82
CA ILE A 579 -2.42 14.88 -24.18
C ILE A 579 -1.08 14.33 -24.72
N ILE A 580 0.08 14.85 -24.30
CA ILE A 580 1.41 14.31 -24.63
C ILE A 580 1.67 13.00 -23.87
N VAL A 581 1.18 12.86 -22.63
CA VAL A 581 1.27 11.59 -21.91
C VAL A 581 0.26 10.55 -22.46
N ARG A 582 -0.92 10.99 -22.93
CA ARG A 582 -1.85 10.15 -23.72
C ARG A 582 -1.24 9.68 -25.04
N PHE A 583 -0.51 10.55 -25.76
CA PHE A 583 0.28 10.22 -26.95
C PHE A 583 1.26 9.07 -26.64
N ASN A 584 2.04 9.19 -25.57
CA ASN A 584 2.96 8.14 -25.12
C ASN A 584 2.24 6.81 -24.85
N ARG A 585 1.13 6.83 -24.09
CA ARG A 585 0.38 5.62 -23.73
C ARG A 585 -0.18 4.92 -24.97
N GLU A 586 -0.75 5.65 -25.93
CA GLU A 586 -1.27 5.05 -27.18
C GLU A 586 -0.15 4.50 -28.07
N ILE A 587 1.01 5.17 -28.16
CA ILE A 587 2.18 4.63 -28.89
C ILE A 587 2.71 3.35 -28.22
N ASN A 588 2.81 3.32 -26.90
CA ASN A 588 3.29 2.16 -26.17
C ASN A 588 2.28 1.00 -26.23
N PHE A 589 0.98 1.29 -26.11
CA PHE A 589 -0.11 0.33 -26.31
C PHE A 589 -0.12 -0.23 -27.74
N ARG A 590 0.17 0.59 -28.77
CA ARG A 590 0.33 0.11 -30.15
C ARG A 590 1.59 -0.74 -30.34
N LYS A 591 2.73 -0.37 -29.75
CA LYS A 591 3.95 -1.19 -29.78
C LYS A 591 3.72 -2.54 -29.08
N GLN A 592 3.01 -2.56 -27.94
CA GLN A 592 2.62 -3.78 -27.25
C GLN A 592 1.61 -4.61 -28.06
N ASN A 593 0.59 -3.99 -28.65
CA ASN A 593 -0.41 -4.69 -29.47
C ASN A 593 0.17 -5.21 -30.79
N GLN A 594 1.10 -4.50 -31.45
CA GLN A 594 1.83 -5.03 -32.61
C GLN A 594 2.69 -6.22 -32.20
N ARG A 595 3.45 -6.13 -31.09
CA ARG A 595 4.18 -7.28 -30.53
C ARG A 595 3.23 -8.45 -30.25
N HIS A 596 2.04 -8.19 -29.69
CA HIS A 596 1.06 -9.24 -29.37
C HIS A 596 0.35 -9.82 -30.61
N GLN A 597 0.06 -9.02 -31.63
CA GLN A 597 -0.51 -9.48 -32.91
C GLN A 597 0.51 -10.28 -33.72
N LEU A 598 1.79 -9.89 -33.72
CA LEU A 598 2.88 -10.70 -34.28
C LEU A 598 2.98 -12.05 -33.53
N MET A 599 2.90 -12.06 -32.19
CA MET A 599 2.86 -13.29 -31.38
C MET A 599 1.60 -14.16 -31.57
N MET A 600 0.55 -13.64 -32.21
CA MET A 600 -0.71 -14.36 -32.47
C MET A 600 -0.87 -14.81 -33.93
N ASN A 601 -0.17 -14.16 -34.87
CA ASN A 601 -0.27 -14.46 -36.30
C ASN A 601 0.75 -15.51 -36.78
N ASP A 602 1.81 -15.80 -36.02
CA ASP A 602 2.68 -16.95 -36.30
C ASP A 602 1.94 -18.26 -36.00
N GLU A 603 1.57 -19.00 -37.05
CA GLU A 603 0.82 -20.29 -36.98
C GLU A 603 1.60 -21.44 -36.28
N LEU A 604 2.79 -21.16 -35.75
CA LEU A 604 3.64 -22.09 -35.00
C LEU A 604 3.88 -21.54 -33.58
N HIS A 605 3.26 -22.17 -32.58
CA HIS A 605 3.52 -21.94 -31.15
C HIS A 605 4.90 -22.48 -30.71
N GLU A 606 5.96 -22.17 -31.46
CA GLU A 606 7.33 -22.62 -31.26
C GLU A 606 8.18 -21.47 -30.70
N ILE A 607 8.91 -21.72 -29.61
CA ILE A 607 9.69 -20.64 -28.97
C ILE A 607 10.99 -20.45 -29.75
N ARG A 608 10.97 -19.54 -30.73
CA ARG A 608 12.10 -19.24 -31.64
C ARG A 608 12.83 -17.94 -31.30
N SER A 609 12.15 -16.88 -30.85
CA SER A 609 12.80 -15.61 -30.50
C SER A 609 13.20 -15.50 -29.03
N ARG A 610 14.20 -14.65 -28.75
CA ARG A 610 14.73 -14.37 -27.41
C ARG A 610 13.66 -13.73 -26.51
N ASP A 611 12.95 -12.75 -27.05
CA ASP A 611 11.92 -11.99 -26.34
C ASP A 611 10.72 -12.87 -25.99
N TYR A 612 10.27 -13.72 -26.93
CA TYR A 612 9.15 -14.62 -26.69
C TYR A 612 9.50 -15.71 -25.66
N LEU A 613 10.75 -16.16 -25.60
CA LEU A 613 11.25 -16.99 -24.49
C LEU A 613 11.18 -16.25 -23.14
N ILE A 614 11.66 -15.00 -23.08
CA ILE A 614 11.65 -14.18 -21.86
C ILE A 614 10.21 -13.96 -21.38
N ILE A 615 9.30 -13.57 -22.28
CA ILE A 615 7.88 -13.33 -21.97
C ILE A 615 7.19 -14.62 -21.52
N THR A 616 7.34 -15.73 -22.27
CA THR A 616 6.72 -17.01 -21.92
C THR A 616 7.25 -17.56 -20.58
N PHE A 617 8.54 -17.31 -20.27
CA PHE A 617 9.14 -17.69 -18.99
C PHE A 617 8.67 -16.80 -17.83
N LYS A 618 8.60 -15.46 -18.02
CA LYS A 618 7.99 -14.51 -17.05
C LYS A 618 6.53 -14.90 -16.74
N GLN A 619 5.74 -15.24 -17.76
CA GLN A 619 4.34 -15.67 -17.62
C GLN A 619 4.15 -17.04 -16.95
N ASN A 620 5.20 -17.86 -16.87
CA ASN A 620 5.16 -19.20 -16.26
C ASN A 620 6.07 -19.31 -15.02
N PRO A 621 5.85 -18.53 -13.95
CA PRO A 621 6.76 -18.47 -12.79
C PRO A 621 6.94 -19.81 -12.05
N LYS A 622 6.02 -20.76 -12.23
CA LYS A 622 6.18 -22.17 -11.76
C LYS A 622 7.40 -22.87 -12.37
N MET A 623 7.89 -22.41 -13.52
CA MET A 623 9.11 -22.89 -14.16
C MET A 623 10.38 -22.41 -13.46
N PHE A 624 10.35 -21.22 -12.84
CA PHE A 624 11.49 -20.59 -12.17
C PHE A 624 12.04 -21.47 -11.03
N PHE A 625 11.15 -22.16 -10.31
CA PHE A 625 11.46 -23.07 -9.21
C PHE A 625 11.90 -24.47 -9.64
N LYS A 626 11.86 -24.81 -10.95
CA LYS A 626 12.34 -26.12 -11.42
C LYS A 626 13.87 -26.14 -11.44
N LYS A 627 14.46 -27.20 -10.87
CA LYS A 627 15.92 -27.44 -10.90
C LYS A 627 16.51 -27.53 -12.33
N SER A 628 15.67 -27.75 -13.36
CA SER A 628 16.05 -27.68 -14.78
C SER A 628 16.18 -26.25 -15.34
N ALA A 629 15.57 -25.24 -14.72
CA ALA A 629 15.55 -23.87 -15.23
C ALA A 629 16.86 -23.10 -14.97
N LYS A 630 17.50 -23.31 -13.81
CA LYS A 630 18.75 -22.63 -13.34
C LYS A 630 20.02 -23.08 -14.08
N GLY A 631 19.94 -23.11 -15.41
CA GLY A 631 20.93 -23.64 -16.37
C GLY A 631 20.28 -24.04 -17.71
N GLY A 632 18.98 -24.35 -17.70
CA GLY A 632 18.16 -24.51 -18.89
C GLY A 632 17.86 -23.18 -19.61
N PHE A 633 17.77 -22.07 -18.88
CA PHE A 633 17.46 -20.75 -19.47
C PHE A 633 18.54 -20.24 -20.42
N GLN A 634 19.82 -20.28 -20.03
CA GLN A 634 20.92 -19.88 -20.93
C GLN A 634 20.96 -20.74 -22.20
N ARG A 635 20.68 -22.04 -22.09
CA ARG A 635 20.59 -22.96 -23.24
C ARG A 635 19.34 -22.74 -24.10
N ALA A 636 18.31 -22.08 -23.56
CA ALA A 636 17.13 -21.66 -24.31
C ALA A 636 17.41 -20.34 -25.04
N LEU A 637 18.05 -19.36 -24.41
CA LEU A 637 18.51 -18.13 -25.06
C LEU A 637 19.40 -18.45 -26.28
N VAL A 638 20.45 -19.26 -26.08
CA VAL A 638 21.37 -19.68 -27.16
C VAL A 638 20.68 -20.53 -28.25
N TYR A 639 19.53 -21.16 -27.96
CA TYR A 639 18.71 -21.79 -29.00
C TYR A 639 17.90 -20.75 -29.79
N CYS A 640 17.33 -19.75 -29.12
CA CYS A 640 16.64 -18.66 -29.80
C CYS A 640 17.59 -17.83 -30.66
N ASP A 641 18.78 -17.50 -30.15
CA ASP A 641 19.83 -16.79 -30.90
C ASP A 641 20.26 -17.58 -32.15
N LEU A 642 20.27 -18.92 -32.06
CA LEU A 642 20.49 -19.82 -33.21
C LEU A 642 19.30 -19.85 -34.18
N MET A 643 18.05 -19.79 -33.70
CA MET A 643 16.87 -19.74 -34.58
C MET A 643 16.82 -18.42 -35.35
N SER A 644 17.11 -17.29 -34.71
CA SER A 644 17.22 -15.98 -35.40
C SER A 644 18.26 -15.99 -36.53
N LEU A 645 19.38 -16.70 -36.35
CA LEU A 645 20.42 -16.87 -37.39
C LEU A 645 20.02 -17.85 -38.51
N ILE A 646 19.00 -18.68 -38.30
CA ILE A 646 18.41 -19.55 -39.33
C ILE A 646 17.34 -18.77 -40.10
N ASP A 647 16.50 -18.01 -39.38
CA ASP A 647 15.43 -17.21 -40.00
C ASP A 647 15.96 -16.00 -40.78
N SER A 648 17.23 -15.61 -40.58
CA SER A 648 17.96 -14.66 -41.44
C SER A 648 18.66 -15.30 -42.66
N GLY A 649 18.73 -16.64 -42.75
CA GLY A 649 19.26 -17.37 -43.91
C GLY A 649 20.79 -17.45 -44.02
N GLU A 650 21.55 -17.30 -42.92
CA GLU A 650 23.02 -17.39 -42.93
C GLU A 650 23.58 -18.83 -42.74
N ASP A 651 22.70 -19.81 -42.59
CA ASP A 651 22.91 -21.01 -41.79
C ASP A 651 23.23 -22.29 -42.57
N GLU A 652 22.87 -22.40 -43.86
CA GLU A 652 23.21 -23.57 -44.69
C GLU A 652 24.73 -23.78 -44.85
N LYS A 653 25.54 -22.73 -44.64
CA LYS A 653 27.00 -22.82 -44.70
C LYS A 653 27.53 -23.57 -43.47
N SER A 654 28.12 -24.75 -43.68
CA SER A 654 28.74 -25.57 -42.62
C SER A 654 29.83 -24.87 -41.80
N SER A 655 30.33 -23.70 -42.24
CA SER A 655 31.19 -22.80 -41.46
C SER A 655 30.44 -22.07 -40.34
N THR A 656 29.21 -21.59 -40.59
CA THR A 656 28.39 -20.84 -39.63
C THR A 656 28.04 -21.73 -38.43
N VAL A 657 27.55 -22.94 -38.70
CA VAL A 657 27.23 -23.96 -37.69
C VAL A 657 28.45 -24.36 -36.85
N LYS A 658 29.65 -24.35 -37.45
CA LYS A 658 30.91 -24.59 -36.72
C LYS A 658 31.24 -23.42 -35.79
N LYS A 659 31.22 -22.19 -36.33
CA LYS A 659 31.58 -20.95 -35.62
C LYS A 659 30.68 -20.73 -34.40
N PHE A 660 29.36 -20.73 -34.61
CA PHE A 660 28.37 -20.54 -33.54
C PHE A 660 28.51 -21.58 -32.40
N ALA A 661 28.81 -22.83 -32.74
CA ALA A 661 29.03 -23.90 -31.77
C ALA A 661 30.31 -23.67 -30.93
N GLU A 662 31.37 -23.15 -31.55
CA GLU A 662 32.64 -22.84 -30.88
C GLU A 662 32.51 -21.61 -29.96
N GLU A 663 31.83 -20.55 -30.42
CA GLU A 663 31.53 -19.34 -29.63
C GLU A 663 30.67 -19.65 -28.40
N ASN A 664 29.58 -20.40 -28.58
CA ASN A 664 28.65 -20.75 -27.50
C ASN A 664 29.09 -21.96 -26.66
N LYS A 665 30.32 -22.48 -26.85
CA LYS A 665 30.88 -23.65 -26.13
C LYS A 665 29.97 -24.90 -26.22
N LEU A 666 29.26 -25.05 -27.34
CA LEU A 666 28.36 -26.17 -27.62
C LEU A 666 29.03 -27.23 -28.50
N HIS A 667 28.79 -28.50 -28.20
CA HIS A 667 29.23 -29.58 -29.08
C HIS A 667 28.47 -29.50 -30.43
N ARG A 668 29.17 -29.46 -31.57
CA ARG A 668 28.57 -29.22 -32.91
C ARG A 668 27.38 -30.13 -33.26
N LYS A 669 27.35 -31.38 -32.74
CA LYS A 669 26.20 -32.29 -32.90
C LYS A 669 24.92 -31.75 -32.25
N THR A 670 25.01 -31.04 -31.12
CA THR A 670 23.87 -30.40 -30.45
C THR A 670 23.30 -29.30 -31.32
N VAL A 671 24.14 -28.41 -31.85
CA VAL A 671 23.72 -27.33 -32.76
C VAL A 671 23.09 -27.91 -34.03
N SER A 672 23.65 -28.98 -34.61
CA SER A 672 23.05 -29.65 -35.78
C SER A 672 21.76 -30.44 -35.45
N ASP A 673 21.62 -30.99 -34.23
CA ASP A 673 20.36 -31.58 -33.75
C ASP A 673 19.29 -30.51 -33.48
N TRP A 674 19.68 -29.26 -33.20
CA TRP A 674 18.80 -28.09 -33.02
C TRP A 674 18.34 -27.51 -34.35
N ILE A 675 19.26 -27.20 -35.28
CA ILE A 675 18.93 -26.72 -36.65
C ILE A 675 17.96 -27.67 -37.34
N LYS A 676 18.17 -28.98 -37.21
CA LYS A 676 17.30 -30.01 -37.83
C LYS A 676 16.02 -30.30 -37.03
N GLN A 677 15.68 -29.44 -36.05
CA GLN A 677 14.56 -29.54 -35.09
C GLN A 677 14.44 -30.88 -34.31
N LYS A 678 15.42 -31.79 -34.42
CA LYS A 678 15.40 -33.13 -33.80
C LYS A 678 15.40 -33.04 -32.27
N LYS A 679 16.03 -32.00 -31.73
CA LYS A 679 16.04 -31.67 -30.31
C LYS A 679 15.87 -30.16 -30.13
N LYS A 680 15.09 -29.78 -29.12
CA LYS A 680 15.10 -28.43 -28.54
C LYS A 680 15.65 -28.53 -27.10
N PRO A 681 16.09 -27.42 -26.48
CA PRO A 681 16.37 -27.35 -25.05
C PRO A 681 15.18 -27.88 -24.23
N THR A 682 15.46 -28.55 -23.11
CA THR A 682 14.42 -29.11 -22.24
C THR A 682 13.47 -28.03 -21.74
N LEU A 683 13.99 -26.85 -21.40
CA LEU A 683 13.17 -25.74 -20.92
C LEU A 683 12.16 -25.25 -21.98
N ILE A 684 12.58 -25.10 -23.23
CA ILE A 684 11.68 -24.72 -24.33
C ILE A 684 10.60 -25.78 -24.52
N ARG A 685 10.95 -27.07 -24.52
CA ARG A 685 9.96 -28.16 -24.59
C ARG A 685 9.00 -28.19 -23.40
N GLU A 686 9.44 -27.80 -22.22
CA GLU A 686 8.57 -27.71 -21.05
C GLU A 686 7.65 -26.48 -21.13
N LEU A 687 8.15 -25.32 -21.58
CA LEU A 687 7.35 -24.10 -21.78
C LEU A 687 6.30 -24.29 -22.89
N GLU A 688 6.71 -24.77 -24.07
CA GLU A 688 5.82 -25.15 -25.17
C GLU A 688 4.77 -26.16 -24.71
N LYS A 689 5.13 -27.11 -23.83
CA LYS A 689 4.19 -28.10 -23.30
C LYS A 689 3.25 -27.56 -22.24
N GLU A 690 3.66 -26.63 -21.37
CA GLU A 690 2.70 -25.95 -20.47
C GLU A 690 1.75 -25.06 -21.29
N PHE A 691 2.24 -24.33 -22.29
CA PHE A 691 1.41 -23.55 -23.23
C PHE A 691 0.42 -24.44 -23.99
N GLN A 692 0.89 -25.59 -24.53
CA GLN A 692 0.01 -26.59 -25.14
C GLN A 692 -1.00 -27.21 -24.16
N LYS A 693 -0.73 -27.32 -22.85
CA LYS A 693 -1.74 -27.76 -21.88
C LYS A 693 -2.83 -26.72 -21.63
N TYR A 694 -2.52 -25.43 -21.71
CA TYR A 694 -3.54 -24.37 -21.68
C TYR A 694 -4.45 -24.48 -22.92
N ASN A 695 -3.90 -24.87 -24.07
CA ASN A 695 -4.65 -24.94 -25.34
C ASN A 695 -5.24 -26.33 -25.67
N GLN A 696 -4.82 -27.42 -25.01
CA GLN A 696 -5.26 -28.80 -25.27
C GLN A 696 -5.93 -29.45 -24.05
N PHE A 697 -7.25 -29.27 -23.93
CA PHE A 697 -8.10 -30.19 -23.16
C PHE A 697 -8.66 -31.28 -24.09
N PRO A 698 -8.74 -32.56 -23.65
CA PRO A 698 -8.93 -33.69 -24.57
C PRO A 698 -10.39 -33.99 -24.93
N GLY A 699 -10.66 -34.22 -26.21
CA GLY A 699 -11.75 -35.11 -26.64
C GLY A 699 -12.95 -34.49 -27.37
N VAL A 700 -12.83 -33.27 -27.89
CA VAL A 700 -13.78 -32.65 -28.84
C VAL A 700 -12.95 -31.93 -29.92
N ASP A 701 -13.45 -31.84 -31.16
CA ASP A 701 -12.84 -30.96 -32.17
C ASP A 701 -13.04 -29.49 -31.75
N ILE A 702 -11.93 -28.80 -31.49
CA ILE A 702 -11.88 -27.42 -30.98
C ILE A 702 -11.40 -26.46 -32.08
N SER A 703 -11.65 -26.80 -33.35
CA SER A 703 -11.41 -25.88 -34.48
C SER A 703 -12.30 -24.64 -34.46
N GLU A 704 -13.38 -24.61 -33.65
CA GLU A 704 -14.35 -23.51 -33.57
C GLU A 704 -14.81 -23.12 -32.13
N SER A 705 -13.95 -23.15 -31.10
CA SER A 705 -14.18 -22.30 -29.89
C SER A 705 -13.01 -22.28 -28.89
N THR A 706 -12.37 -21.12 -28.69
CA THR A 706 -11.39 -20.87 -27.61
C THR A 706 -11.98 -20.12 -26.40
N SER A 707 -13.31 -20.01 -26.28
CA SER A 707 -13.96 -19.40 -25.11
C SER A 707 -14.31 -20.42 -24.02
N ASN A 708 -14.40 -19.96 -22.77
CA ASN A 708 -14.90 -20.77 -21.64
C ASN A 708 -16.42 -21.09 -21.73
N GLN A 709 -17.05 -20.92 -22.89
CA GLN A 709 -18.48 -21.07 -23.13
C GLN A 709 -18.79 -22.18 -24.15
N SER A 710 -18.70 -23.43 -23.72
CA SER A 710 -19.22 -24.57 -24.48
C SER A 710 -20.76 -24.49 -24.59
N LYS A 711 -21.26 -24.01 -25.75
CA LYS A 711 -22.70 -23.96 -26.08
C LYS A 711 -23.26 -25.37 -26.29
N PHE A 712 -23.75 -26.01 -25.22
CA PHE A 712 -24.29 -27.37 -25.29
C PHE A 712 -25.76 -27.41 -25.76
N THR A 713 -25.97 -27.84 -27.00
CA THR A 713 -27.29 -28.26 -27.52
C THR A 713 -27.66 -29.66 -26.97
N LEU A 714 -28.16 -29.70 -25.73
CA LEU A 714 -28.63 -30.93 -25.09
C LEU A 714 -29.90 -31.51 -25.76
N SER A 715 -29.70 -32.47 -26.66
CA SER A 715 -30.79 -33.24 -27.29
C SER A 715 -31.53 -34.20 -26.34
N ASP A 716 -30.91 -34.59 -25.23
CA ASP A 716 -31.53 -35.30 -24.09
C ASP A 716 -30.95 -34.75 -22.77
N PRO A 717 -31.71 -33.93 -22.01
CA PRO A 717 -31.28 -33.32 -20.76
C PRO A 717 -31.61 -34.18 -19.52
N SER A 718 -31.20 -35.45 -19.53
CA SER A 718 -31.36 -36.36 -18.39
C SER A 718 -30.59 -35.88 -17.14
N GLU A 719 -31.17 -36.10 -15.95
CA GLU A 719 -30.70 -35.55 -14.66
C GLU A 719 -29.21 -35.84 -14.39
N PHE A 720 -28.75 -37.05 -14.72
CA PHE A 720 -27.36 -37.46 -14.54
C PHE A 720 -26.38 -36.64 -15.39
N LYS A 721 -26.77 -36.23 -16.61
CA LYS A 721 -25.95 -35.35 -17.46
C LYS A 721 -25.87 -33.95 -16.88
N LEU A 722 -26.99 -33.40 -16.39
CA LEU A 722 -27.03 -32.09 -15.74
C LEU A 722 -26.15 -32.06 -14.47
N LYS A 723 -26.24 -33.09 -13.61
CA LYS A 723 -25.35 -33.27 -12.45
C LYS A 723 -23.87 -33.33 -12.83
N LYS A 724 -23.52 -33.96 -13.97
CA LYS A 724 -22.15 -33.98 -14.48
C LYS A 724 -21.71 -32.59 -15.01
N LEU A 725 -22.57 -31.87 -15.72
CA LEU A 725 -22.29 -30.53 -16.25
C LEU A 725 -22.08 -29.49 -15.12
N PHE A 726 -22.97 -29.44 -14.12
CA PHE A 726 -22.86 -28.51 -12.98
C PHE A 726 -21.74 -28.87 -11.97
N LYS A 727 -21.02 -29.97 -12.20
CA LYS A 727 -19.76 -30.30 -11.52
C LYS A 727 -18.53 -29.75 -12.27
N ILE A 728 -18.66 -29.39 -13.55
CA ILE A 728 -17.57 -28.96 -14.43
C ILE A 728 -17.64 -27.44 -14.68
N PHE A 729 -18.81 -26.93 -15.06
CA PHE A 729 -18.97 -25.55 -15.54
C PHE A 729 -19.48 -24.59 -14.45
N ARG A 730 -18.91 -23.38 -14.38
CA ARG A 730 -19.42 -22.28 -13.52
C ARG A 730 -20.71 -21.68 -14.07
N LEU A 731 -20.80 -21.55 -15.38
CA LEU A 731 -21.94 -21.01 -16.09
C LEU A 731 -22.35 -21.99 -17.19
N CYS A 732 -23.65 -22.22 -17.35
CA CYS A 732 -24.20 -23.05 -18.41
C CYS A 732 -25.42 -22.34 -19.03
N VAL A 733 -25.42 -22.20 -20.35
CA VAL A 733 -26.53 -21.64 -21.12
C VAL A 733 -27.20 -22.76 -21.89
N ILE A 734 -28.46 -23.03 -21.58
CA ILE A 734 -29.27 -24.09 -22.22
C ILE A 734 -30.39 -23.41 -23.00
N ASP A 735 -30.41 -23.59 -24.32
CA ASP A 735 -31.52 -23.13 -25.15
C ASP A 735 -32.75 -24.05 -24.94
N LEU A 736 -33.86 -23.47 -24.50
CA LEU A 736 -35.11 -24.20 -24.26
C LEU A 736 -35.99 -24.29 -25.51
N LYS A 737 -35.73 -23.55 -26.60
CA LYS A 737 -36.58 -23.50 -27.81
C LYS A 737 -36.95 -24.91 -28.31
N ASN A 738 -35.98 -25.82 -28.31
CA ASN A 738 -36.14 -27.22 -28.75
C ASN A 738 -36.54 -28.21 -27.63
N ILE A 739 -36.70 -27.74 -26.38
CA ILE A 739 -37.05 -28.56 -25.22
C ILE A 739 -38.54 -28.43 -24.92
N ASN A 740 -39.28 -29.55 -24.90
CA ASN A 740 -40.72 -29.55 -24.62
C ASN A 740 -41.04 -29.08 -23.19
N GLN A 741 -42.25 -28.57 -22.95
CA GLN A 741 -42.62 -27.95 -21.67
C GLN A 741 -42.55 -28.90 -20.45
N SER A 742 -42.77 -30.21 -20.63
CA SER A 742 -42.64 -31.20 -19.54
C SER A 742 -41.18 -31.34 -19.11
N SER A 743 -40.26 -31.43 -20.09
CA SER A 743 -38.81 -31.42 -19.86
C SER A 743 -38.34 -30.09 -19.28
N ARG A 744 -38.81 -28.92 -19.80
CA ARG A 744 -38.52 -27.59 -19.22
C ARG A 744 -38.89 -27.54 -17.72
N ASN A 745 -40.11 -27.97 -17.39
CA ASN A 745 -40.59 -28.01 -15.99
C ASN A 745 -39.77 -28.97 -15.12
N SER A 746 -39.38 -30.14 -15.65
CA SER A 746 -38.58 -31.12 -14.92
C SER A 746 -37.18 -30.62 -14.61
N ILE A 747 -36.51 -29.96 -15.56
CA ILE A 747 -35.19 -29.34 -15.36
C ILE A 747 -35.27 -28.23 -14.30
N ILE A 748 -36.29 -27.37 -14.38
CA ILE A 748 -36.49 -26.27 -13.41
C ILE A 748 -36.78 -26.81 -12.00
N ASN A 749 -37.59 -27.87 -11.87
CA ASN A 749 -37.87 -28.48 -10.58
C ASN A 749 -36.66 -29.25 -10.02
N PHE A 750 -35.88 -29.91 -10.88
CA PHE A 750 -34.61 -30.51 -10.49
C PHE A 750 -33.63 -29.45 -9.95
N LEU A 751 -33.45 -28.34 -10.68
CA LEU A 751 -32.61 -27.23 -10.24
C LEU A 751 -33.05 -26.73 -8.85
N LYS A 752 -34.34 -26.44 -8.65
CA LYS A 752 -34.89 -25.99 -7.35
C LYS A 752 -34.50 -26.89 -6.17
N LEU A 753 -34.39 -28.21 -6.37
CA LEU A 753 -34.03 -29.18 -5.33
C LEU A 753 -32.52 -29.24 -5.01
N GLU A 754 -31.66 -28.75 -5.91
CA GLU A 754 -30.20 -28.64 -5.68
C GLU A 754 -29.77 -27.20 -5.31
N LEU A 755 -30.58 -26.17 -5.63
CA LEU A 755 -30.35 -24.76 -5.22
C LEU A 755 -30.16 -24.62 -3.70
N GLU A 756 -30.87 -25.42 -2.91
CA GLU A 756 -30.81 -25.38 -1.44
C GLU A 756 -29.47 -25.88 -0.86
N LYS A 757 -28.60 -26.48 -1.68
CA LYS A 757 -27.38 -27.18 -1.20
C LYS A 757 -26.06 -26.61 -1.71
N ASP A 758 -25.99 -26.16 -2.96
CA ASP A 758 -24.70 -26.13 -3.68
C ASP A 758 -24.32 -24.77 -4.32
N GLU A 759 -24.89 -23.67 -3.82
CA GLU A 759 -24.67 -22.27 -4.26
C GLU A 759 -24.97 -22.01 -5.76
N ILE A 760 -25.67 -22.95 -6.40
CA ILE A 760 -26.23 -22.80 -7.74
C ILE A 760 -27.35 -21.76 -7.71
N ARG A 761 -27.55 -21.06 -8.82
CA ARG A 761 -28.64 -20.13 -9.11
C ARG A 761 -29.06 -20.30 -10.58
N TYR A 762 -30.31 -20.00 -10.92
CA TYR A 762 -30.76 -20.04 -12.31
C TYR A 762 -31.64 -18.83 -12.67
N GLY A 763 -31.66 -18.46 -13.95
CA GLY A 763 -32.57 -17.48 -14.51
C GLY A 763 -33.06 -17.91 -15.89
N VAL A 764 -34.27 -17.49 -16.27
CA VAL A 764 -34.85 -17.77 -17.60
C VAL A 764 -35.17 -16.46 -18.31
N VAL A 765 -34.63 -16.32 -19.54
CA VAL A 765 -34.61 -15.09 -20.35
C VAL A 765 -34.52 -15.48 -21.84
N ASN A 766 -35.39 -14.92 -22.69
CA ASN A 766 -35.55 -15.24 -24.14
C ASN A 766 -35.38 -16.72 -24.51
N GLU A 767 -36.17 -17.56 -23.84
CA GLU A 767 -36.16 -19.02 -23.93
C GLU A 767 -34.81 -19.70 -23.63
N LYS A 768 -33.84 -18.99 -23.04
CA LYS A 768 -32.62 -19.58 -22.49
C LYS A 768 -32.74 -19.77 -20.98
N LEU A 769 -32.36 -20.95 -20.51
CA LEU A 769 -32.11 -21.25 -19.11
C LEU A 769 -30.63 -21.06 -18.84
N ILE A 770 -30.29 -20.08 -18.01
CA ILE A 770 -28.92 -19.77 -17.62
C ILE A 770 -28.75 -20.25 -16.18
N VAL A 771 -27.80 -21.15 -15.96
CA VAL A 771 -27.47 -21.73 -14.65
C VAL A 771 -26.07 -21.28 -14.26
N TRP A 772 -25.95 -20.63 -13.10
CA TRP A 772 -24.72 -20.07 -12.57
C TRP A 772 -24.39 -20.67 -11.20
N LYS A 773 -23.15 -21.10 -11.00
CA LYS A 773 -22.66 -21.67 -9.74
C LYS A 773 -21.72 -20.66 -9.08
N HIS A 774 -22.28 -19.83 -8.20
CA HIS A 774 -21.60 -18.66 -7.66
C HIS A 774 -20.51 -19.08 -6.65
N LYS A 775 -19.26 -19.15 -7.09
CA LYS A 775 -18.14 -19.73 -6.32
C LYS A 775 -17.59 -18.75 -5.25
N LEU A 776 -18.37 -18.47 -4.21
CA LEU A 776 -18.01 -17.58 -3.08
C LEU A 776 -17.21 -18.27 -1.96
N LYS A 777 -16.59 -19.42 -2.24
CA LYS A 777 -15.91 -20.23 -1.21
C LYS A 777 -14.50 -19.71 -0.92
N GLY A 778 -14.40 -18.76 0.01
CA GLY A 778 -13.15 -18.28 0.60
C GLY A 778 -13.08 -16.75 0.70
N LEU A 779 -11.96 -16.26 1.23
CA LEU A 779 -11.65 -14.83 1.29
C LEU A 779 -11.01 -14.37 -0.04
N SER A 780 -11.85 -14.23 -1.06
CA SER A 780 -11.51 -13.64 -2.37
C SER A 780 -12.08 -12.23 -2.50
N LEU A 781 -11.50 -11.37 -3.33
CA LEU A 781 -12.05 -10.03 -3.62
C LEU A 781 -13.49 -10.11 -4.12
N ASN A 782 -13.81 -11.06 -5.01
CA ASN A 782 -15.17 -11.37 -5.46
C ASN A 782 -16.17 -11.59 -4.30
N SER A 783 -15.71 -12.16 -3.19
CA SER A 783 -16.54 -12.43 -2.01
C SER A 783 -16.61 -11.23 -1.06
N ILE A 784 -15.49 -10.52 -0.90
CA ILE A 784 -15.36 -9.29 -0.10
C ILE A 784 -16.21 -8.15 -0.68
N TYR A 785 -16.07 -7.90 -1.98
CA TYR A 785 -16.75 -6.81 -2.71
C TYR A 785 -18.15 -7.19 -3.19
N LYS A 786 -18.61 -8.44 -2.99
CA LYS A 786 -19.94 -8.94 -3.38
C LYS A 786 -21.10 -7.97 -3.06
N ASN A 787 -21.06 -7.35 -1.89
CA ASN A 787 -22.12 -6.48 -1.37
C ASN A 787 -21.82 -4.98 -1.56
N GLN A 788 -20.69 -4.64 -2.18
CA GLN A 788 -20.29 -3.27 -2.54
C GLN A 788 -20.74 -2.93 -3.96
N TYR A 789 -20.53 -1.70 -4.40
CA TYR A 789 -20.75 -1.25 -5.77
C TYR A 789 -19.42 -0.83 -6.39
N TYR A 790 -19.24 -1.22 -7.65
CA TYR A 790 -18.15 -0.82 -8.52
C TYR A 790 -18.59 0.42 -9.30
N PHE A 791 -17.79 1.47 -9.22
CA PHE A 791 -17.95 2.75 -9.91
C PHE A 791 -16.85 2.89 -10.95
N PHE A 792 -17.20 3.43 -12.10
CA PHE A 792 -16.34 3.45 -13.29
C PHE A 792 -16.00 4.89 -13.67
N SER A 793 -14.79 5.11 -14.19
CA SER A 793 -14.31 6.43 -14.58
C SER A 793 -15.05 6.95 -15.83
N ASP A 794 -15.33 6.05 -16.76
CA ASP A 794 -16.19 6.28 -17.93
C ASP A 794 -17.60 5.65 -17.72
N PRO A 795 -18.70 6.40 -17.92
CA PRO A 795 -20.05 5.87 -17.81
C PRO A 795 -20.45 4.92 -18.96
N HIS A 796 -19.76 4.91 -20.09
CA HIS A 796 -20.05 4.01 -21.22
C HIS A 796 -19.49 2.59 -21.02
N THR A 797 -18.35 2.45 -20.33
CA THR A 797 -17.68 1.18 -20.06
C THR A 797 -18.59 0.14 -19.40
N PRO A 798 -19.38 0.46 -18.35
CA PRO A 798 -20.42 -0.43 -17.83
C PRO A 798 -21.36 -0.98 -18.92
N LEU A 799 -21.82 -0.13 -19.83
CA LEU A 799 -22.72 -0.52 -20.93
C LEU A 799 -21.99 -1.39 -21.96
N HIS A 800 -20.70 -1.15 -22.22
CA HIS A 800 -19.89 -2.01 -23.07
C HIS A 800 -19.74 -3.42 -22.46
N ILE A 801 -19.38 -3.53 -21.18
CA ILE A 801 -19.24 -4.81 -20.46
C ILE A 801 -20.57 -5.58 -20.46
N ILE A 802 -21.70 -4.90 -20.27
CA ILE A 802 -23.04 -5.50 -20.35
C ILE A 802 -23.35 -6.00 -21.77
N ARG A 803 -23.07 -5.21 -22.82
CA ARG A 803 -23.27 -5.62 -24.23
C ARG A 803 -22.40 -6.82 -24.60
N GLU A 804 -21.15 -6.86 -24.15
CA GLU A 804 -20.23 -7.99 -24.35
C GLU A 804 -20.81 -9.26 -23.69
N ALA A 805 -21.32 -9.16 -22.45
CA ALA A 805 -21.89 -10.27 -21.71
C ALA A 805 -23.21 -10.78 -22.31
N VAL A 806 -24.11 -9.87 -22.72
CA VAL A 806 -25.34 -10.15 -23.48
C VAL A 806 -25.03 -10.92 -24.77
N SER A 807 -24.06 -10.44 -25.54
CA SER A 807 -23.63 -11.05 -26.81
C SER A 807 -23.03 -12.44 -26.59
N SER A 808 -22.26 -12.61 -25.52
CA SER A 808 -21.68 -13.90 -25.13
C SER A 808 -22.76 -14.92 -24.74
N LEU A 809 -23.77 -14.50 -23.97
CA LEU A 809 -24.99 -15.31 -23.72
C LEU A 809 -25.82 -15.57 -25.00
N GLY A 810 -25.52 -14.87 -26.09
CA GLY A 810 -26.27 -14.89 -27.36
C GLY A 810 -27.69 -14.38 -27.19
N LEU A 811 -27.92 -13.41 -26.30
CA LEU A 811 -29.23 -12.78 -26.15
C LEU A 811 -29.44 -11.82 -27.32
N GLU A 812 -30.22 -12.26 -28.31
CA GLU A 812 -30.60 -11.49 -29.49
C GLU A 812 -31.73 -10.50 -29.16
N GLY A 813 -31.68 -9.30 -29.74
CA GLY A 813 -32.70 -8.25 -29.59
C GLY A 813 -32.13 -6.85 -29.85
N THR A 814 -32.96 -5.82 -29.72
CA THR A 814 -32.51 -4.42 -29.66
C THR A 814 -31.74 -4.13 -28.36
N LEU A 815 -31.04 -2.99 -28.29
CA LEU A 815 -30.33 -2.55 -27.08
C LEU A 815 -31.27 -2.43 -25.85
N ALA A 816 -32.51 -2.00 -26.05
CA ALA A 816 -33.49 -1.86 -24.97
C ALA A 816 -34.01 -3.21 -24.46
N GLU A 817 -34.31 -4.14 -25.37
CA GLU A 817 -34.73 -5.49 -25.01
C GLU A 817 -33.61 -6.24 -24.30
N THR A 818 -32.38 -6.18 -24.82
CA THR A 818 -31.22 -6.87 -24.24
C THR A 818 -30.79 -6.32 -22.88
N ASP A 819 -30.87 -5.00 -22.64
CA ASP A 819 -30.66 -4.44 -21.29
C ASP A 819 -31.77 -4.86 -20.31
N TRP A 820 -33.04 -4.86 -20.75
CA TRP A 820 -34.16 -5.33 -19.92
C TRP A 820 -34.02 -6.81 -19.56
N ASP A 821 -33.69 -7.65 -20.54
CA ASP A 821 -33.46 -9.08 -20.37
C ASP A 821 -32.21 -9.37 -19.52
N PHE A 822 -31.15 -8.56 -19.64
CA PHE A 822 -29.99 -8.66 -18.75
C PHE A 822 -30.34 -8.26 -17.30
N ARG A 823 -31.05 -7.15 -17.07
CA ARG A 823 -31.52 -6.77 -15.71
C ARG A 823 -32.42 -7.85 -15.11
N LYS A 824 -33.31 -8.44 -15.91
CA LYS A 824 -34.19 -9.54 -15.54
C LYS A 824 -33.43 -10.84 -15.25
N LEU A 825 -32.32 -11.11 -15.96
CA LEU A 825 -31.39 -12.19 -15.63
C LEU A 825 -30.68 -11.93 -14.30
N VAL A 826 -30.09 -10.76 -14.14
CA VAL A 826 -29.33 -10.35 -12.95
C VAL A 826 -30.20 -10.33 -11.70
N LYS A 827 -31.48 -9.93 -11.80
CA LYS A 827 -32.44 -9.99 -10.71
C LYS A 827 -32.74 -11.43 -10.26
N GLN A 828 -32.80 -12.38 -11.18
CA GLN A 828 -32.93 -13.81 -10.88
C GLN A 828 -31.63 -14.40 -10.29
N LEU A 829 -30.47 -14.02 -10.82
CA LEU A 829 -29.17 -14.62 -10.47
C LEU A 829 -28.47 -13.98 -9.26
N THR A 830 -28.61 -12.69 -8.99
CA THR A 830 -27.83 -12.01 -7.94
C THR A 830 -28.63 -11.69 -6.68
N SER A 831 -29.96 -11.64 -6.77
CA SER A 831 -30.85 -11.09 -5.75
C SER A 831 -30.74 -9.56 -5.56
N SER A 832 -29.99 -8.87 -6.42
CA SER A 832 -29.93 -7.40 -6.50
C SER A 832 -30.68 -6.88 -7.73
N ASN A 833 -30.92 -5.58 -7.80
CA ASN A 833 -31.41 -4.91 -9.03
C ASN A 833 -30.34 -4.82 -10.14
N GLY A 834 -29.10 -5.19 -9.83
CA GLY A 834 -28.03 -5.35 -10.80
C GLY A 834 -27.22 -4.09 -11.06
N ILE A 835 -27.89 -3.12 -11.69
CA ILE A 835 -27.36 -1.86 -12.21
C ILE A 835 -28.25 -0.74 -11.62
N ASP A 836 -27.75 -0.07 -10.60
CA ASP A 836 -28.43 1.06 -9.96
C ASP A 836 -27.81 2.37 -10.46
N TYR A 837 -28.60 3.31 -10.95
CA TYR A 837 -28.11 4.67 -11.21
C TYR A 837 -27.99 5.43 -9.88
N LEU A 838 -27.00 6.30 -9.70
CA LEU A 838 -26.87 7.13 -8.48
C LEU A 838 -27.32 8.57 -8.74
N ARG A 839 -26.99 9.08 -9.93
CA ARG A 839 -27.60 10.22 -10.62
C ARG A 839 -27.72 9.83 -12.11
N SER A 840 -28.28 10.69 -12.97
CA SER A 840 -28.52 10.39 -14.40
C SER A 840 -27.24 10.17 -15.23
N ASP A 841 -26.10 10.62 -14.73
CA ASP A 841 -24.75 10.55 -15.31
C ASP A 841 -23.96 9.29 -14.86
N ARG A 842 -24.09 8.88 -13.60
CA ARG A 842 -23.18 7.90 -12.97
C ARG A 842 -23.79 6.49 -12.85
N ILE A 843 -23.32 5.60 -13.72
CA ILE A 843 -23.60 4.16 -13.72
C ILE A 843 -22.63 3.44 -12.75
N ARG A 844 -23.15 2.40 -12.09
CA ARG A 844 -22.41 1.52 -11.16
C ARG A 844 -22.98 0.11 -11.22
N ILE A 845 -22.15 -0.87 -10.92
CA ILE A 845 -22.50 -2.30 -10.98
C ILE A 845 -22.36 -2.88 -9.56
N SER A 846 -23.38 -3.59 -9.06
CA SER A 846 -23.25 -4.27 -7.76
C SER A 846 -22.19 -5.39 -7.86
N GLY A 847 -21.38 -5.63 -6.83
CA GLY A 847 -20.30 -6.63 -6.90
C GLY A 847 -20.81 -8.05 -7.17
N SER A 848 -22.01 -8.37 -6.71
CA SER A 848 -22.71 -9.62 -7.05
C SER A 848 -23.01 -9.74 -8.56
N THR A 849 -23.22 -8.62 -9.26
CA THR A 849 -23.37 -8.53 -10.71
C THR A 849 -22.03 -8.51 -11.43
N MET A 850 -21.01 -7.83 -10.89
CA MET A 850 -19.68 -7.81 -11.50
C MET A 850 -19.07 -9.23 -11.51
N ASN A 851 -19.23 -9.98 -10.42
CA ASN A 851 -18.90 -11.41 -10.37
C ASN A 851 -19.60 -12.23 -11.46
N LEU A 852 -20.87 -11.94 -11.75
CA LEU A 852 -21.63 -12.62 -12.80
C LEU A 852 -21.14 -12.21 -14.20
N LEU A 853 -20.81 -10.94 -14.42
CA LEU A 853 -20.21 -10.46 -15.67
C LEU A 853 -18.84 -11.12 -15.92
N CYS A 854 -17.98 -11.19 -14.90
CA CYS A 854 -16.73 -11.96 -14.94
C CYS A 854 -16.93 -13.43 -15.33
N ASP A 855 -17.83 -14.15 -14.62
CA ASP A 855 -18.14 -15.57 -14.91
C ASP A 855 -18.83 -15.77 -16.27
N ILE A 856 -19.52 -14.76 -16.83
CA ILE A 856 -20.04 -14.79 -18.22
C ILE A 856 -18.91 -14.61 -19.22
N LEU A 857 -18.11 -13.55 -19.06
CA LEU A 857 -17.07 -13.15 -20.02
C LEU A 857 -15.82 -14.05 -19.97
N GLY A 858 -15.69 -14.88 -18.93
CA GLY A 858 -14.48 -15.67 -18.66
C GLY A 858 -13.31 -14.82 -18.15
N LYS A 859 -13.58 -13.56 -17.78
CA LYS A 859 -12.62 -12.58 -17.28
C LYS A 859 -12.53 -12.62 -15.75
N SER A 860 -11.38 -12.25 -15.21
CA SER A 860 -11.16 -11.97 -13.78
C SER A 860 -11.82 -10.63 -13.38
N LEU A 861 -11.63 -10.19 -12.13
CA LEU A 861 -11.89 -8.79 -11.78
C LEU A 861 -10.79 -7.86 -12.31
N ARG A 862 -9.57 -8.38 -12.48
CA ARG A 862 -8.36 -7.64 -12.86
C ARG A 862 -8.38 -7.16 -14.30
N ASP A 863 -9.03 -7.89 -15.19
CA ASP A 863 -9.25 -7.49 -16.60
C ASP A 863 -10.12 -6.23 -16.77
N PHE A 864 -10.60 -5.65 -15.66
CA PHE A 864 -11.33 -4.38 -15.61
C PHE A 864 -10.73 -3.40 -14.58
N GLU A 865 -9.55 -3.69 -14.02
CA GLU A 865 -8.88 -2.90 -12.96
C GLU A 865 -8.75 -1.42 -13.37
N VAL A 866 -8.23 -1.17 -14.57
CA VAL A 866 -8.07 0.16 -15.21
C VAL A 866 -9.37 0.92 -15.50
N HIS A 867 -10.54 0.30 -15.28
CA HIS A 867 -11.85 0.93 -15.49
C HIS A 867 -12.56 1.29 -14.18
N TYR A 868 -12.09 0.81 -13.03
CA TYR A 868 -12.71 1.06 -11.73
C TYR A 868 -12.13 2.34 -11.10
N MET A 869 -12.90 3.43 -11.12
CA MET A 869 -12.60 4.60 -10.29
C MET A 869 -12.64 4.25 -8.79
N LYS A 870 -13.60 3.40 -8.38
CA LYS A 870 -13.89 3.16 -6.95
C LYS A 870 -14.69 1.89 -6.69
N ILE A 871 -14.48 1.28 -5.52
CA ILE A 871 -15.41 0.31 -4.89
C ILE A 871 -15.88 0.86 -3.55
N GLY A 872 -17.20 0.92 -3.34
CA GLY A 872 -17.75 1.52 -2.12
C GLY A 872 -19.19 1.10 -1.80
N GLY A 873 -19.74 1.73 -0.76
CA GLY A 873 -21.12 1.49 -0.33
C GLY A 873 -22.15 1.98 -1.36
N LYS A 874 -23.43 1.66 -1.12
CA LYS A 874 -24.52 1.99 -2.08
C LYS A 874 -24.52 3.47 -2.46
N ASP A 875 -24.34 4.36 -1.51
CA ASP A 875 -24.52 5.80 -1.75
C ASP A 875 -23.22 6.51 -2.16
N GLY A 876 -22.20 5.73 -2.56
CA GLY A 876 -20.89 6.25 -3.00
C GLY A 876 -19.99 6.77 -1.86
N HIS A 877 -20.50 6.84 -0.63
CA HIS A 877 -19.75 7.29 0.54
C HIS A 877 -18.74 6.25 1.06
N GLY A 878 -17.51 6.71 1.31
CA GLY A 878 -16.38 5.86 1.71
C GLY A 878 -16.02 4.79 0.68
N GLY A 879 -15.13 3.87 1.05
CA GLY A 879 -14.67 2.79 0.17
C GLY A 879 -13.20 2.94 -0.20
N ILE A 880 -12.85 2.40 -1.37
CA ILE A 880 -11.49 2.33 -1.91
C ILE A 880 -11.52 2.89 -3.33
N TYR A 881 -10.74 3.94 -3.58
CA TYR A 881 -10.46 4.49 -4.92
C TYR A 881 -9.33 3.68 -5.54
N ASN A 882 -9.18 3.71 -6.86
CA ASN A 882 -8.11 2.99 -7.58
C ASN A 882 -7.88 1.55 -7.05
N PRO A 883 -8.95 0.73 -6.96
CA PRO A 883 -8.97 -0.48 -6.15
C PRO A 883 -8.12 -1.59 -6.77
N ALA A 884 -7.03 -1.96 -6.12
CA ALA A 884 -6.11 -3.00 -6.58
C ALA A 884 -6.75 -4.40 -6.53
N MET A 885 -6.77 -5.08 -7.67
CA MET A 885 -7.37 -6.39 -7.88
C MET A 885 -6.41 -7.53 -7.51
N ILE A 886 -5.84 -7.43 -6.31
CA ILE A 886 -4.89 -8.38 -5.75
C ILE A 886 -5.50 -9.78 -5.58
N GLU A 887 -4.85 -10.78 -6.16
CA GLU A 887 -5.25 -12.18 -6.07
C GLU A 887 -4.32 -13.04 -5.18
N HIS A 888 -4.77 -14.26 -4.89
CA HIS A 888 -3.99 -15.34 -4.28
C HIS A 888 -3.24 -14.96 -2.97
N GLN A 889 -1.90 -15.08 -2.98
CA GLN A 889 -1.08 -15.08 -1.77
C GLN A 889 -0.88 -13.68 -1.19
N GLU A 890 -0.87 -12.64 -2.02
CA GLU A 890 -0.71 -11.27 -1.54
C GLU A 890 -1.95 -10.79 -0.78
N LEU A 891 -3.15 -11.08 -1.31
CA LEU A 891 -4.41 -10.85 -0.59
C LEU A 891 -4.42 -11.62 0.74
N GLU A 892 -3.93 -12.86 0.74
CA GLU A 892 -3.82 -13.66 1.97
C GLU A 892 -2.89 -13.01 3.01
N ILE A 893 -1.75 -12.44 2.61
CA ILE A 893 -0.82 -11.72 3.49
C ILE A 893 -1.49 -10.46 4.07
N ILE A 894 -2.11 -9.63 3.22
CA ILE A 894 -2.79 -8.39 3.63
C ILE A 894 -3.92 -8.70 4.63
N LEU A 895 -4.73 -9.72 4.35
CA LEU A 895 -5.81 -10.15 5.23
C LEU A 895 -5.29 -10.76 6.54
N ALA A 896 -4.22 -11.55 6.51
CA ALA A 896 -3.61 -12.13 7.71
C ALA A 896 -3.04 -11.03 8.63
N GLY A 897 -2.38 -10.02 8.07
CA GLY A 897 -1.94 -8.83 8.83
C GLY A 897 -3.11 -8.04 9.43
N LEU A 898 -4.16 -7.76 8.64
CA LEU A 898 -5.40 -7.15 9.13
C LEU A 898 -5.99 -7.94 10.31
N PHE A 899 -6.08 -9.27 10.22
CA PHE A 899 -6.60 -10.08 11.31
C PHE A 899 -5.69 -10.05 12.54
N GLY A 900 -4.36 -10.02 12.37
CA GLY A 900 -3.39 -9.86 13.47
C GLY A 900 -3.62 -8.58 14.28
N VAL A 901 -3.89 -7.47 13.59
CA VAL A 901 -4.32 -6.20 14.21
C VAL A 901 -5.71 -6.34 14.84
N VAL A 902 -6.70 -6.86 14.11
CA VAL A 902 -8.12 -6.85 14.54
C VAL A 902 -8.38 -7.74 15.76
N VAL A 903 -7.78 -8.93 15.82
CA VAL A 903 -7.95 -9.84 16.98
C VAL A 903 -7.17 -9.40 18.22
N SER A 904 -6.39 -8.31 18.11
CA SER A 904 -5.57 -7.73 19.17
C SER A 904 -6.12 -6.36 19.59
N ASP A 905 -6.07 -5.38 18.69
CA ASP A 905 -6.28 -3.95 18.95
C ASP A 905 -7.71 -3.43 18.72
N CYS A 906 -8.52 -4.13 17.91
CA CYS A 906 -9.79 -3.60 17.44
C CYS A 906 -11.02 -4.04 18.26
N HIS A 907 -11.97 -3.12 18.47
CA HIS A 907 -13.30 -3.44 18.95
C HIS A 907 -14.29 -3.46 17.76
N VAL A 908 -14.73 -4.66 17.39
CA VAL A 908 -15.75 -4.90 16.35
C VAL A 908 -17.14 -4.74 16.98
N ARG A 909 -17.87 -3.69 16.62
CA ARG A 909 -19.13 -3.32 17.28
C ARG A 909 -20.31 -4.17 16.80
N LEU A 910 -21.23 -4.48 17.71
CA LEU A 910 -22.46 -5.24 17.42
C LEU A 910 -23.37 -4.55 16.39
N LYS A 911 -23.48 -3.21 16.46
CA LYS A 911 -24.28 -2.38 15.54
C LYS A 911 -23.58 -2.03 14.20
N GLY A 912 -22.49 -2.74 13.85
CA GLY A 912 -21.65 -2.39 12.69
C GLY A 912 -20.51 -1.43 13.03
N GLY A 913 -19.47 -1.43 12.20
CA GLY A 913 -18.26 -0.63 12.39
C GLY A 913 -17.23 -1.29 13.33
N THR A 914 -15.95 -1.02 13.06
CA THR A 914 -14.82 -1.49 13.85
C THR A 914 -13.92 -0.32 14.23
N THR A 915 -13.50 -0.27 15.50
CA THR A 915 -12.67 0.80 16.04
C THR A 915 -11.30 0.25 16.47
N TYR A 916 -10.22 0.82 15.95
CA TYR A 916 -8.83 0.52 16.29
C TYR A 916 -8.34 1.47 17.39
N TYR A 917 -7.58 0.95 18.34
CA TYR A 917 -7.05 1.70 19.48
C TYR A 917 -5.53 1.53 19.57
N GLU A 918 -4.79 2.62 19.35
CA GLU A 918 -3.32 2.56 19.32
C GLU A 918 -2.71 3.73 20.10
N SER A 919 -1.56 3.54 20.75
CA SER A 919 -0.80 4.58 21.45
C SER A 919 0.32 5.22 20.61
N ASN A 920 0.82 4.55 19.57
CA ASN A 920 1.89 5.01 18.70
C ASN A 920 1.36 5.31 17.28
N LEU A 921 1.53 6.55 16.79
CA LEU A 921 1.08 6.97 15.46
C LEU A 921 1.73 6.19 14.32
N GLU A 922 2.99 5.76 14.44
CA GLU A 922 3.70 4.97 13.42
C GLU A 922 3.02 3.61 13.18
N ARG A 923 2.41 3.01 14.21
CA ARG A 923 1.57 1.81 14.06
C ARG A 923 0.24 2.09 13.35
N ILE A 924 -0.26 3.33 13.39
CA ILE A 924 -1.46 3.72 12.64
C ILE A 924 -1.10 3.87 11.16
N GLU A 925 -0.03 4.59 10.84
CA GLU A 925 0.42 4.76 9.46
C GLU A 925 0.90 3.43 8.84
N SER A 926 1.51 2.54 9.62
CA SER A 926 1.83 1.17 9.18
C SER A 926 0.58 0.35 8.84
N LEU A 927 -0.50 0.47 9.64
CA LEU A 927 -1.79 -0.14 9.31
C LEU A 927 -2.41 0.48 8.05
N LYS A 928 -2.33 1.82 7.88
CA LYS A 928 -2.81 2.47 6.65
C LYS A 928 -2.06 1.94 5.44
N LYS A 929 -0.72 1.96 5.44
CA LYS A 929 0.13 1.44 4.36
C LYS A 929 -0.20 -0.02 4.01
N LEU A 930 -0.37 -0.89 5.01
CA LEU A 930 -0.75 -2.29 4.79
C LEU A 930 -2.11 -2.44 4.11
N MET A 931 -3.08 -1.59 4.43
CA MET A 931 -4.45 -1.63 3.90
C MET A 931 -4.60 -0.89 2.57
N ASN A 932 -3.88 0.20 2.34
CA ASN A 932 -3.82 0.94 1.07
C ASN A 932 -3.24 0.10 -0.09
N ARG A 933 -2.63 -1.06 0.19
CA ARG A 933 -2.32 -2.05 -0.85
C ARG A 933 -3.57 -2.56 -1.59
N LEU A 934 -4.77 -2.43 -1.01
CA LEU A 934 -6.03 -2.75 -1.68
C LEU A 934 -6.51 -1.63 -2.63
N GLY A 935 -5.73 -0.56 -2.80
CA GLY A 935 -6.12 0.72 -3.42
C GLY A 935 -6.33 1.82 -2.38
N ASP A 936 -6.65 3.02 -2.83
CA ASP A 936 -6.72 4.23 -2.01
C ASP A 936 -7.96 4.28 -1.11
N ILE A 937 -7.76 3.75 0.09
CA ILE A 937 -8.78 3.72 1.14
C ILE A 937 -9.03 5.14 1.67
N GLN A 938 -10.26 5.61 1.55
CA GLN A 938 -10.68 6.83 2.24
C GLN A 938 -10.82 6.58 3.75
N TRP A 939 -9.76 6.94 4.47
CA TRP A 939 -9.74 6.99 5.93
C TRP A 939 -10.68 8.09 6.44
N GLY A 940 -11.33 7.82 7.58
CA GLY A 940 -12.19 8.81 8.23
C GLY A 940 -11.41 9.96 8.88
N LYS A 941 -12.13 10.81 9.61
CA LYS A 941 -11.55 11.92 10.40
C LYS A 941 -10.36 11.43 11.25
N MET A 942 -9.33 12.28 11.35
CA MET A 942 -8.05 11.98 12.01
C MET A 942 -8.19 11.28 13.39
N PRO A 943 -7.27 10.36 13.75
CA PRO A 943 -7.36 9.56 14.97
C PRO A 943 -7.53 10.42 16.23
N LYS A 944 -8.60 10.17 17.00
CA LYS A 944 -8.94 11.00 18.16
C LYS A 944 -8.18 10.55 19.39
N MET A 945 -7.28 11.38 19.93
CA MET A 945 -6.56 11.06 21.17
C MET A 945 -7.49 11.06 22.38
N ARG A 946 -7.55 9.93 23.09
CA ARG A 946 -8.33 9.72 24.32
C ARG A 946 -7.53 8.85 25.28
N ASN A 947 -7.33 9.30 26.52
CA ASN A 947 -6.63 8.54 27.57
C ASN A 947 -5.23 7.99 27.16
N ARG A 948 -4.46 8.77 26.38
CA ARG A 948 -3.15 8.37 25.79
C ARG A 948 -3.24 7.22 24.77
N THR A 949 -4.39 7.05 24.12
CA THR A 949 -4.60 6.18 22.97
C THR A 949 -5.40 6.91 21.90
N TYR A 950 -4.99 6.83 20.65
CA TYR A 950 -5.72 7.30 19.49
C TYR A 950 -6.82 6.30 19.11
N GLU A 951 -8.04 6.81 18.98
CA GLU A 951 -9.20 6.07 18.47
C GLU A 951 -9.33 6.34 16.96
N LEU A 952 -9.05 5.33 16.13
CA LEU A 952 -9.29 5.35 14.69
C LEU A 952 -10.49 4.46 14.35
N TRP A 953 -11.37 4.95 13.47
CA TRP A 953 -12.49 4.16 12.94
C TRP A 953 -12.07 3.54 11.61
N LEU A 954 -12.14 2.21 11.51
CA LEU A 954 -11.82 1.50 10.27
C LEU A 954 -12.97 1.67 9.26
N PRO A 955 -12.68 1.92 7.97
CA PRO A 955 -13.70 2.06 6.94
C PRO A 955 -14.65 0.86 6.84
N SER A 956 -15.89 1.12 6.38
CA SER A 956 -16.98 0.13 6.30
C SER A 956 -16.64 -1.11 5.48
N ILE A 957 -15.76 -0.98 4.47
CA ILE A 957 -15.29 -2.11 3.66
C ILE A 957 -14.33 -3.03 4.44
N ILE A 958 -13.51 -2.48 5.33
CA ILE A 958 -12.65 -3.24 6.25
C ILE A 958 -13.51 -3.94 7.32
N ASP A 959 -14.52 -3.27 7.87
CA ASP A 959 -15.50 -3.89 8.76
C ASP A 959 -16.28 -5.03 8.07
N SER A 960 -16.54 -4.90 6.76
CA SER A 960 -17.16 -5.95 5.95
C SER A 960 -16.23 -7.17 5.74
N ILE A 961 -14.94 -6.95 5.48
CA ILE A 961 -13.91 -8.00 5.40
C ILE A 961 -13.84 -8.80 6.71
N ILE A 962 -13.76 -8.10 7.84
CA ILE A 962 -13.66 -8.68 9.19
C ILE A 962 -14.86 -9.60 9.47
N ARG A 963 -16.08 -9.14 9.16
CA ARG A 963 -17.31 -9.92 9.35
C ARG A 963 -17.41 -11.10 8.39
N LEU A 964 -17.00 -10.93 7.12
CA LEU A 964 -16.98 -12.02 6.13
C LEU A 964 -15.96 -13.12 6.49
N ALA A 965 -14.85 -12.76 7.12
CA ALA A 965 -13.88 -13.71 7.68
C ALA A 965 -14.42 -14.51 8.88
N GLY A 966 -15.60 -14.17 9.40
CA GLY A 966 -16.22 -14.82 10.56
C GLY A 966 -15.70 -14.34 11.91
N ILE A 967 -14.99 -13.20 11.97
CA ILE A 967 -14.62 -12.56 13.24
C ILE A 967 -15.89 -11.96 13.86
N PRO A 968 -16.35 -12.43 15.03
CA PRO A 968 -17.62 -12.01 15.60
C PRO A 968 -17.51 -10.68 16.34
N ALA A 969 -18.59 -9.90 16.30
CA ALA A 969 -18.69 -8.62 17.00
C ALA A 969 -18.99 -8.78 18.50
N GLY A 970 -18.48 -7.86 19.33
CA GLY A 970 -18.65 -7.83 20.78
C GLY A 970 -17.41 -8.25 21.57
N ASP A 971 -17.60 -8.74 22.80
CA ASP A 971 -16.51 -9.13 23.70
C ASP A 971 -15.85 -10.45 23.26
N ARG A 972 -14.67 -10.33 22.63
CA ARG A 972 -13.86 -11.47 22.15
C ARG A 972 -13.60 -12.52 23.24
N THR A 973 -13.49 -12.11 24.51
CA THR A 973 -13.12 -12.99 25.65
C THR A 973 -14.29 -13.81 26.19
N ILE A 974 -15.53 -13.33 26.02
CA ILE A 974 -16.77 -14.08 26.27
C ILE A 974 -17.00 -15.05 25.11
N LEU A 975 -16.88 -14.57 23.87
CA LEU A 975 -17.17 -15.35 22.66
C LEU A 975 -16.14 -16.47 22.39
N ASN A 976 -14.90 -16.31 22.85
CA ASN A 976 -13.81 -17.30 22.73
C ASN A 976 -13.68 -17.91 21.32
N HIS A 977 -13.71 -17.05 20.30
CA HIS A 977 -13.47 -17.48 18.92
C HIS A 977 -11.99 -17.80 18.71
N GLY A 978 -11.71 -18.78 17.85
CA GLY A 978 -10.38 -18.98 17.28
C GLY A 978 -10.18 -18.10 16.05
N LEU A 979 -9.12 -18.34 15.28
CA LEU A 979 -8.92 -17.65 14.02
C LEU A 979 -9.90 -18.16 12.92
N PRO A 980 -10.15 -17.37 11.86
CA PRO A 980 -10.84 -17.85 10.66
C PRO A 980 -10.28 -19.19 10.19
N ILE A 981 -11.11 -20.15 9.77
CA ILE A 981 -10.67 -21.52 9.49
C ILE A 981 -9.60 -21.60 8.37
N GLN A 982 -9.58 -20.60 7.49
CA GLN A 982 -8.59 -20.36 6.43
C GLN A 982 -7.16 -20.18 6.99
N SER A 983 -7.00 -19.72 8.24
CA SER A 983 -5.69 -19.59 8.91
C SER A 983 -4.91 -20.89 9.01
N ARG A 984 -5.62 -22.04 9.00
CA ARG A 984 -5.00 -23.37 9.03
C ARG A 984 -4.22 -23.67 7.75
N THR A 985 -4.61 -23.06 6.63
CA THR A 985 -4.04 -23.23 5.29
C THR A 985 -3.18 -22.07 4.81
N TRP A 986 -3.02 -21.00 5.61
CA TRP A 986 -2.21 -19.84 5.24
C TRP A 986 -0.80 -20.21 4.75
N SER A 987 -0.31 -19.47 3.76
CA SER A 987 1.08 -19.46 3.33
C SER A 987 2.04 -19.11 4.47
N THR A 988 3.33 -19.31 4.25
CA THR A 988 4.37 -19.00 5.24
C THR A 988 4.46 -17.50 5.52
N LEU A 989 4.38 -16.66 4.48
CA LEU A 989 4.39 -15.21 4.61
C LEU A 989 3.14 -14.67 5.32
N ALA A 990 1.94 -15.19 5.01
CA ALA A 990 0.71 -14.77 5.70
C ALA A 990 0.73 -15.13 7.20
N LYS A 991 1.31 -16.28 7.57
CA LYS A 991 1.55 -16.61 8.98
C LYS A 991 2.50 -15.63 9.66
N ILE A 992 3.61 -15.28 9.01
CA ILE A 992 4.57 -14.31 9.53
C ILE A 992 3.90 -12.94 9.72
N GLU A 993 3.19 -12.43 8.73
CA GLU A 993 2.57 -11.10 8.80
C GLU A 993 1.48 -11.01 9.89
N TYR A 994 0.62 -12.02 10.01
CA TYR A 994 -0.32 -12.12 11.15
C TYR A 994 0.42 -12.02 12.50
N MET A 995 1.55 -12.72 12.63
CA MET A 995 2.33 -12.74 13.87
C MET A 995 3.07 -11.43 14.14
N LYS A 996 3.66 -10.77 13.11
CA LYS A 996 4.29 -9.45 13.22
C LYS A 996 3.30 -8.42 13.77
N GLN A 997 2.08 -8.39 13.21
CA GLN A 997 1.02 -7.47 13.64
C GLN A 997 0.42 -7.80 15.01
N MET A 998 0.27 -9.09 15.35
CA MET A 998 -0.26 -9.50 16.67
C MET A 998 0.73 -9.20 17.81
N PHE A 999 2.00 -9.55 17.62
CA PHE A 999 3.06 -9.26 18.60
C PHE A 999 3.28 -7.76 18.82
N ALA A 1000 3.03 -6.93 17.81
CA ALA A 1000 3.16 -5.48 17.91
C ALA A 1000 2.40 -4.90 19.11
N GLN A 1001 1.19 -5.39 19.44
CA GLN A 1001 0.53 -5.05 20.72
C GLN A 1001 0.76 -6.11 21.82
N GLU A 1002 0.44 -7.37 21.55
CA GLU A 1002 0.11 -8.35 22.61
C GLU A 1002 1.35 -9.02 23.23
N SER A 1003 2.48 -8.99 22.54
CA SER A 1003 3.73 -9.53 23.09
C SER A 1003 4.39 -8.55 24.06
N ASN A 1004 5.00 -9.12 25.12
CA ASN A 1004 6.10 -8.52 25.84
C ASN A 1004 7.36 -9.28 25.42
N ILE A 1005 8.38 -8.53 24.96
CA ILE A 1005 9.73 -9.02 24.69
C ILE A 1005 10.64 -8.42 25.76
N ASP A 1006 11.44 -9.25 26.43
CA ASP A 1006 12.43 -8.76 27.40
C ASP A 1006 13.85 -8.76 26.80
N GLU A 1007 14.80 -8.18 27.54
CA GLU A 1007 16.22 -8.04 27.18
C GLU A 1007 16.90 -9.39 26.88
N SER A 1008 16.35 -10.51 27.34
CA SER A 1008 16.84 -11.87 27.02
C SER A 1008 16.23 -12.43 25.72
N GLY A 1009 15.49 -11.62 24.96
CA GLY A 1009 14.76 -12.00 23.76
C GLY A 1009 13.51 -12.84 24.05
N ARG A 1010 13.08 -12.97 25.31
CA ARG A 1010 11.97 -13.86 25.67
C ARG A 1010 10.64 -13.24 25.26
N ILE A 1011 9.93 -13.89 24.36
CA ILE A 1011 8.65 -13.41 23.83
C ILE A 1011 7.51 -14.08 24.60
N THR A 1012 6.62 -13.28 25.18
CA THR A 1012 5.43 -13.76 25.91
C THR A 1012 4.19 -12.97 25.52
N TRP A 1013 3.05 -13.62 25.30
CA TRP A 1013 1.78 -12.95 25.01
C TRP A 1013 0.62 -13.65 25.71
N THR A 1014 -0.51 -12.96 25.92
CA THR A 1014 -1.61 -13.51 26.74
C THR A 1014 -2.99 -13.30 26.13
N ARG A 1015 -3.88 -14.28 26.29
CA ARG A 1015 -5.30 -14.20 25.91
C ARG A 1015 -6.19 -14.55 27.10
N SER A 1016 -7.23 -13.75 27.32
CA SER A 1016 -8.20 -13.97 28.41
C SER A 1016 -9.45 -14.68 27.89
N HIS A 1017 -9.98 -15.63 28.67
CA HIS A 1017 -11.27 -16.26 28.43
C HIS A 1017 -12.16 -16.16 29.68
N VAL A 1018 -13.43 -15.80 29.49
CA VAL A 1018 -14.43 -15.70 30.54
C VAL A 1018 -14.98 -17.08 30.92
N LEU A 1019 -15.01 -17.38 32.22
CA LEU A 1019 -15.68 -18.57 32.78
C LEU A 1019 -17.06 -18.24 33.38
N SER A 1020 -17.28 -16.98 33.77
CA SER A 1020 -18.60 -16.45 34.10
C SER A 1020 -18.69 -14.99 33.68
N ALA A 1021 -19.69 -14.65 32.85
CA ALA A 1021 -19.83 -13.32 32.28
C ALA A 1021 -20.46 -12.28 33.23
N GLY A 1022 -20.90 -12.69 34.43
CA GLY A 1022 -21.53 -11.82 35.42
C GLY A 1022 -22.72 -11.06 34.81
N LYS A 1023 -22.78 -9.74 35.03
CA LYS A 1023 -23.81 -8.84 34.47
C LYS A 1023 -23.95 -8.94 32.93
N LYS A 1024 -22.89 -9.31 32.20
CA LYS A 1024 -22.90 -9.42 30.73
C LYS A 1024 -23.45 -10.77 30.23
N ALA A 1025 -23.77 -11.72 31.10
CA ALA A 1025 -24.30 -13.04 30.72
C ALA A 1025 -25.53 -12.97 29.81
N GLY A 1026 -26.54 -12.16 30.16
CA GLY A 1026 -27.75 -12.00 29.35
C GLY A 1026 -27.50 -11.43 27.95
N LYS A 1027 -26.65 -10.40 27.84
CA LYS A 1027 -26.29 -9.74 26.57
C LYS A 1027 -25.66 -10.71 25.55
N TYR A 1028 -24.91 -11.70 26.03
CA TYR A 1028 -24.20 -12.68 25.19
C TYR A 1028 -24.80 -14.09 25.21
N LYS A 1029 -25.93 -14.30 25.92
CA LYS A 1029 -26.53 -15.63 26.20
C LYS A 1029 -25.49 -16.63 26.74
N PHE A 1030 -24.61 -16.17 27.62
CA PHE A 1030 -23.48 -16.94 28.14
C PHE A 1030 -23.83 -17.59 29.48
N GLU A 1031 -23.86 -18.92 29.52
CA GLU A 1031 -24.04 -19.71 30.75
C GLU A 1031 -22.74 -19.78 31.57
N THR A 1032 -22.84 -19.77 32.90
CA THR A 1032 -21.66 -19.88 33.78
C THR A 1032 -21.03 -21.28 33.68
N LEU A 1033 -19.72 -21.32 33.51
CA LEU A 1033 -18.92 -22.56 33.44
C LEU A 1033 -18.40 -23.01 34.83
N LEU A 1034 -18.77 -22.29 35.88
CA LEU A 1034 -18.40 -22.50 37.28
C LEU A 1034 -19.65 -22.67 38.14
N SER A 1035 -19.56 -23.56 39.14
CA SER A 1035 -20.60 -23.76 40.15
C SER A 1035 -20.89 -22.49 40.98
N PRO A 1036 -22.08 -22.38 41.61
CA PRO A 1036 -22.36 -21.34 42.62
C PRO A 1036 -21.32 -21.32 43.75
N GLU A 1037 -20.84 -22.48 44.17
CA GLU A 1037 -19.83 -22.67 45.22
C GLU A 1037 -18.47 -22.12 44.78
N ALA A 1038 -18.03 -22.41 43.56
CA ALA A 1038 -16.81 -21.86 42.98
C ALA A 1038 -16.91 -20.33 42.76
N MET A 1039 -18.07 -19.84 42.29
CA MET A 1039 -18.32 -18.40 42.17
C MET A 1039 -18.26 -17.69 43.53
N ARG A 1040 -18.87 -18.29 44.56
CA ARG A 1040 -18.85 -17.77 45.94
C ARG A 1040 -17.44 -17.77 46.53
N PHE A 1041 -16.69 -18.86 46.36
CA PHE A 1041 -15.28 -18.96 46.76
C PHE A 1041 -14.44 -17.84 46.15
N LEU A 1042 -14.57 -17.57 44.84
CA LEU A 1042 -13.82 -16.51 44.16
C LEU A 1042 -14.25 -15.09 44.56
N ALA A 1043 -15.50 -14.91 44.99
CA ALA A 1043 -15.99 -13.63 45.49
C ALA A 1043 -15.54 -13.33 46.92
N GLU A 1044 -15.64 -14.32 47.82
CA GLU A 1044 -15.47 -14.16 49.27
C GLU A 1044 -14.03 -14.47 49.74
N SER A 1045 -13.40 -15.57 49.31
CA SER A 1045 -12.21 -16.16 49.95
C SER A 1045 -10.98 -15.24 50.03
N ASP A 1046 -10.35 -15.18 51.20
CA ASP A 1046 -9.09 -14.45 51.45
C ASP A 1046 -7.88 -14.95 50.64
N GLU A 1047 -7.98 -16.15 50.05
CA GLU A 1047 -7.00 -16.68 49.09
C GLU A 1047 -6.87 -15.82 47.82
N MET A 1048 -7.90 -15.04 47.51
CA MET A 1048 -7.95 -14.15 46.35
C MET A 1048 -7.31 -12.79 46.67
N LYS A 1049 -6.11 -12.56 46.15
CA LYS A 1049 -5.36 -11.30 46.28
C LYS A 1049 -6.09 -10.15 45.60
N THR A 1050 -6.28 -9.05 46.29
CA THR A 1050 -6.91 -7.84 45.72
C THR A 1050 -5.87 -6.99 44.97
N LEU A 1051 -6.14 -6.71 43.70
CA LEU A 1051 -5.40 -5.76 42.87
C LEU A 1051 -6.26 -4.49 42.68
N SER A 1052 -5.96 -3.44 43.45
CA SER A 1052 -6.60 -2.13 43.28
C SER A 1052 -5.85 -1.29 42.25
N LYS A 1053 -6.26 -1.34 40.99
CA LYS A 1053 -5.79 -0.39 39.97
C LYS A 1053 -6.39 1.00 40.23
N LYS A 1054 -5.57 2.05 40.09
CA LYS A 1054 -6.05 3.41 39.81
C LYS A 1054 -5.90 3.64 38.30
N GLU A 1055 -6.98 3.43 37.55
CA GLU A 1055 -7.03 3.71 36.11
C GLU A 1055 -8.22 4.64 35.86
N GLY A 1056 -7.94 5.95 35.83
CA GLY A 1056 -8.97 6.99 35.76
C GLY A 1056 -9.59 7.33 37.13
N TYR A 1057 -10.85 7.76 37.11
CA TYR A 1057 -11.61 8.20 38.29
C TYR A 1057 -12.18 7.02 39.10
N GLU A 1058 -12.38 5.85 38.49
CA GLU A 1058 -12.91 4.64 39.13
C GLU A 1058 -11.79 3.78 39.77
N ARG A 1059 -12.12 3.10 40.86
CA ARG A 1059 -11.28 2.06 41.48
C ARG A 1059 -11.75 0.68 41.03
N ILE A 1060 -11.24 0.19 39.90
CA ILE A 1060 -11.43 -1.20 39.49
C ILE A 1060 -10.85 -2.13 40.56
N ARG A 1061 -11.70 -2.93 41.20
CA ARG A 1061 -11.33 -3.98 42.15
C ARG A 1061 -11.29 -5.33 41.44
N GLU A 1062 -10.11 -5.71 40.94
CA GLU A 1062 -9.82 -7.09 40.53
C GLU A 1062 -9.42 -7.88 41.78
N ARG A 1063 -10.01 -9.05 42.03
CA ARG A 1063 -9.45 -10.08 42.93
C ARG A 1063 -8.86 -11.19 42.06
N TYR A 1064 -7.71 -11.78 42.41
CA TYR A 1064 -7.10 -12.84 41.60
C TYR A 1064 -6.39 -13.92 42.43
N ILE A 1065 -6.33 -15.13 41.85
CA ILE A 1065 -5.54 -16.26 42.35
C ILE A 1065 -4.60 -16.77 41.26
N THR A 1066 -3.36 -17.06 41.61
CA THR A 1066 -2.38 -17.63 40.68
C THR A 1066 -2.58 -19.13 40.56
N MET A 1067 -2.27 -19.70 39.39
CA MET A 1067 -2.40 -21.16 39.19
C MET A 1067 -1.51 -21.97 40.14
N GLY A 1068 -0.42 -21.38 40.65
CA GLY A 1068 0.41 -21.95 41.71
C GLY A 1068 -0.34 -22.12 43.05
N ARG A 1069 -1.07 -21.10 43.53
CA ARG A 1069 -1.86 -21.24 44.77
C ARG A 1069 -3.06 -22.16 44.56
N LEU A 1070 -3.76 -22.08 43.42
CA LEU A 1070 -4.89 -22.97 43.12
C LEU A 1070 -4.48 -24.46 43.09
N LYS A 1071 -3.30 -24.79 42.52
CA LYS A 1071 -2.72 -26.14 42.59
C LYS A 1071 -2.38 -26.58 44.03
N ARG A 1072 -1.93 -25.66 44.90
CA ARG A 1072 -1.70 -25.95 46.33
C ARG A 1072 -3.02 -26.20 47.07
N LEU A 1073 -4.04 -25.37 46.87
CA LEU A 1073 -5.37 -25.54 47.47
C LEU A 1073 -6.01 -26.89 47.09
N LYS A 1074 -5.87 -27.34 45.84
CA LYS A 1074 -6.26 -28.71 45.45
C LYS A 1074 -5.60 -29.79 46.32
N SER A 1075 -4.35 -29.59 46.72
CA SER A 1075 -3.57 -30.56 47.52
C SER A 1075 -3.79 -30.40 49.04
N GLU A 1076 -4.65 -29.48 49.46
CA GLU A 1076 -4.77 -29.05 50.86
C GLU A 1076 -5.78 -29.91 51.64
N LEU A 1077 -5.32 -31.07 52.12
CA LEU A 1077 -6.11 -32.07 52.86
C LEU A 1077 -6.81 -31.52 54.12
N SER A 1078 -6.34 -30.40 54.67
CA SER A 1078 -6.92 -29.72 55.83
C SER A 1078 -8.28 -29.06 55.55
N ASN A 1079 -8.65 -28.83 54.29
CA ASN A 1079 -9.99 -28.38 53.92
C ASN A 1079 -10.49 -29.10 52.65
N PRO A 1080 -11.27 -30.19 52.78
CA PRO A 1080 -11.71 -30.97 51.63
C PRO A 1080 -12.68 -30.22 50.71
N GLU A 1081 -13.46 -29.26 51.24
CA GLU A 1081 -14.38 -28.43 50.45
C GLU A 1081 -13.60 -27.49 49.52
N ILE A 1082 -12.58 -26.79 50.05
CA ILE A 1082 -11.68 -25.95 49.24
C ILE A 1082 -10.86 -26.79 48.25
N SER A 1083 -10.41 -28.00 48.64
CA SER A 1083 -9.73 -28.94 47.73
C SER A 1083 -10.65 -29.38 46.57
N GLN A 1084 -11.92 -29.64 46.84
CA GLN A 1084 -12.94 -29.99 45.86
C GLN A 1084 -13.24 -28.80 44.92
N ILE A 1085 -13.49 -27.61 45.44
CA ILE A 1085 -13.73 -26.39 44.65
C ILE A 1085 -12.50 -26.06 43.78
N ALA A 1086 -11.29 -26.11 44.35
CA ALA A 1086 -10.06 -25.89 43.59
C ALA A 1086 -9.87 -26.95 42.48
N THR A 1087 -10.30 -28.20 42.72
CA THR A 1087 -10.30 -29.27 41.71
C THR A 1087 -11.33 -29.03 40.60
N GLU A 1088 -12.54 -28.57 40.93
CA GLU A 1088 -13.55 -28.16 39.92
C GLU A 1088 -12.99 -27.05 39.03
N ILE A 1089 -12.54 -25.95 39.63
CA ILE A 1089 -12.01 -24.78 38.91
C ILE A 1089 -10.83 -25.19 38.01
N LEU A 1090 -9.91 -26.04 38.49
CA LEU A 1090 -8.80 -26.56 37.68
C LEU A 1090 -9.26 -27.44 36.51
N ASN A 1091 -10.32 -28.23 36.69
CA ASN A 1091 -10.88 -29.08 35.63
C ASN A 1091 -11.64 -28.23 34.59
N THR A 1092 -12.41 -27.23 35.02
CA THR A 1092 -13.06 -26.24 34.13
C THR A 1092 -12.01 -25.47 33.33
N ILE A 1093 -10.94 -24.98 33.95
CA ILE A 1093 -9.84 -24.31 33.24
C ILE A 1093 -9.21 -25.25 32.19
N LYS A 1094 -8.95 -26.52 32.53
CA LYS A 1094 -8.43 -27.50 31.54
C LYS A 1094 -9.39 -27.74 30.37
N LYS A 1095 -10.70 -27.81 30.63
CA LYS A 1095 -11.75 -28.07 29.64
C LYS A 1095 -11.98 -26.89 28.69
N TYR A 1096 -11.86 -25.65 29.19
CA TYR A 1096 -12.15 -24.43 28.44
C TYR A 1096 -10.87 -23.59 28.23
N ARG A 1097 -10.04 -24.03 27.28
CA ARG A 1097 -8.90 -23.25 26.76
C ARG A 1097 -9.38 -22.06 25.93
N ASN A 1098 -8.56 -21.01 25.86
CA ASN A 1098 -8.78 -19.93 24.91
C ASN A 1098 -8.43 -20.42 23.48
N ARG A 1099 -9.36 -20.29 22.53
CA ARG A 1099 -9.19 -20.83 21.17
C ARG A 1099 -8.21 -20.02 20.32
N LEU A 1100 -8.18 -18.70 20.51
CA LEU A 1100 -7.29 -17.80 19.78
C LEU A 1100 -5.82 -18.12 20.06
N ILE A 1101 -5.43 -18.26 21.34
CA ILE A 1101 -4.03 -18.60 21.69
C ILE A 1101 -3.64 -20.03 21.27
N ASP A 1102 -4.60 -20.96 21.23
CA ASP A 1102 -4.39 -22.30 20.68
C ASP A 1102 -4.13 -22.27 19.16
N ASP A 1103 -4.75 -21.35 18.41
CA ASP A 1103 -4.49 -21.15 16.97
C ASP A 1103 -3.21 -20.33 16.70
N GLU A 1104 -2.91 -19.30 17.51
CA GLU A 1104 -1.65 -18.53 17.46
C GLU A 1104 -0.43 -19.44 17.64
N ILE A 1105 -0.46 -20.35 18.61
CA ILE A 1105 0.63 -21.30 18.84
C ILE A 1105 0.76 -22.30 17.69
N ARG A 1106 -0.35 -22.76 17.10
CA ARG A 1106 -0.32 -23.61 15.88
C ARG A 1106 0.31 -22.89 14.69
N ILE A 1107 0.18 -21.56 14.62
CA ILE A 1107 0.84 -20.74 13.59
C ILE A 1107 2.35 -20.68 13.85
N ILE A 1108 2.78 -20.35 15.07
CA ILE A 1108 4.19 -20.28 15.48
C ILE A 1108 4.90 -21.64 15.32
N GLN A 1109 4.28 -22.73 15.77
CA GLN A 1109 4.86 -24.08 15.64
C GLN A 1109 4.97 -24.53 14.18
N LYS A 1110 4.09 -24.05 13.28
CA LYS A 1110 4.21 -24.25 11.82
C LYS A 1110 5.31 -23.39 11.17
N LEU A 1111 5.93 -22.47 11.92
CA LEU A 1111 7.10 -21.70 11.52
C LEU A 1111 8.41 -22.24 12.14
N GLY A 1112 8.38 -23.44 12.74
CA GLY A 1112 9.55 -24.07 13.36
C GLY A 1112 9.97 -23.47 14.70
N ILE A 1113 9.13 -22.62 15.30
CA ILE A 1113 9.40 -21.93 16.57
C ILE A 1113 8.65 -22.66 17.70
N MET A 1114 9.34 -23.02 18.78
CA MET A 1114 8.75 -23.73 19.91
C MET A 1114 8.16 -22.75 20.94
N ALA A 1115 6.86 -22.90 21.21
CA ALA A 1115 6.13 -22.11 22.20
C ALA A 1115 5.42 -23.00 23.23
N SER A 1116 5.50 -22.62 24.51
CA SER A 1116 4.76 -23.20 25.62
C SER A 1116 3.42 -22.49 25.83
N LEU A 1117 2.45 -23.14 26.50
CA LEU A 1117 1.18 -22.51 26.90
C LEU A 1117 0.78 -22.91 28.32
N ASN A 1118 0.58 -21.90 29.16
CA ASN A 1118 0.24 -22.09 30.57
C ASN A 1118 -0.89 -21.14 31.00
N PRO A 1119 -1.86 -21.59 31.80
CA PRO A 1119 -2.78 -20.68 32.49
C PRO A 1119 -1.98 -19.91 33.57
N LEU A 1120 -2.11 -18.58 33.62
CA LEU A 1120 -1.32 -17.71 34.49
C LEU A 1120 -2.04 -17.39 35.81
N ARG A 1121 -3.22 -16.76 35.70
CA ARG A 1121 -4.07 -16.39 36.84
C ARG A 1121 -5.56 -16.34 36.48
N LEU A 1122 -6.37 -16.68 37.47
CA LEU A 1122 -7.82 -16.54 37.45
C LEU A 1122 -8.19 -15.24 38.16
N SER A 1123 -9.05 -14.44 37.53
CA SER A 1123 -9.44 -13.10 38.00
C SER A 1123 -10.95 -12.99 38.16
N TYR A 1124 -11.39 -12.39 39.26
CA TYR A 1124 -12.77 -12.00 39.56
C TYR A 1124 -12.88 -10.47 39.61
N HIS A 1125 -13.81 -9.91 38.83
CA HIS A 1125 -14.03 -8.47 38.70
C HIS A 1125 -15.25 -8.07 39.54
N VAL A 1126 -15.02 -7.45 40.69
CA VAL A 1126 -16.04 -7.29 41.75
C VAL A 1126 -17.27 -6.49 41.26
N ASN A 1127 -17.07 -5.44 40.46
CA ASN A 1127 -18.14 -4.54 40.03
C ASN A 1127 -19.10 -5.20 39.00
N SER A 1128 -18.62 -6.16 38.21
CA SER A 1128 -19.38 -6.81 37.13
C SER A 1128 -19.74 -8.27 37.42
N GLY A 1129 -19.19 -8.88 38.47
CA GLY A 1129 -19.37 -10.30 38.82
C GLY A 1129 -18.68 -11.27 37.86
N ARG A 1130 -17.83 -10.75 36.96
CA ARG A 1130 -17.18 -11.50 35.89
C ARG A 1130 -16.00 -12.32 36.43
N VAL A 1131 -15.89 -13.58 36.02
CA VAL A 1131 -14.70 -14.42 36.23
C VAL A 1131 -14.03 -14.70 34.89
N SER A 1132 -12.71 -14.49 34.80
CA SER A 1132 -11.92 -14.81 33.60
C SER A 1132 -10.57 -15.43 33.93
N ILE A 1133 -10.19 -16.46 33.18
CA ILE A 1133 -8.86 -17.07 33.18
C ILE A 1133 -7.97 -16.40 32.12
N ASN A 1134 -6.77 -15.99 32.51
CA ASN A 1134 -5.76 -15.48 31.57
C ASN A 1134 -4.74 -16.60 31.25
N TRP A 1135 -4.63 -16.91 29.96
CA TRP A 1135 -3.67 -17.85 29.38
C TRP A 1135 -2.47 -17.09 28.84
N GLY A 1136 -1.27 -17.56 29.13
CA GLY A 1136 -0.02 -17.00 28.63
C GLY A 1136 0.77 -18.02 27.83
N ALA A 1137 1.26 -17.60 26.68
CA ALA A 1137 2.18 -18.35 25.86
C ALA A 1137 3.59 -17.75 25.96
N SER A 1138 4.61 -18.58 25.77
CA SER A 1138 6.01 -18.18 25.88
C SER A 1138 6.90 -18.88 24.85
N ILE A 1139 7.81 -18.13 24.24
CA ILE A 1139 8.95 -18.65 23.48
C ILE A 1139 10.17 -18.51 24.39
N ASP A 1140 10.54 -19.62 25.02
CA ASP A 1140 11.62 -19.69 26.01
C ASP A 1140 12.91 -20.32 25.44
N ASP A 1141 12.77 -21.21 24.46
CA ASP A 1141 13.90 -21.91 23.80
C ASP A 1141 14.81 -20.94 23.02
N TYR A 1142 16.12 -21.17 23.12
CA TYR A 1142 17.15 -20.28 22.58
C TYR A 1142 17.09 -20.16 21.06
N SER A 1143 17.05 -21.29 20.35
CA SER A 1143 16.97 -21.28 18.88
C SER A 1143 15.65 -20.69 18.40
N SER A 1144 14.55 -21.02 19.08
CA SER A 1144 13.22 -20.47 18.81
C SER A 1144 13.14 -18.95 19.00
N LYS A 1145 13.85 -18.38 20.00
CA LYS A 1145 13.95 -16.92 20.16
C LYS A 1145 14.70 -16.27 18.99
N ILE A 1146 15.84 -16.80 18.56
CA ILE A 1146 16.60 -16.28 17.42
C ILE A 1146 15.78 -16.39 16.12
N ARG A 1147 15.18 -17.57 15.85
CA ARG A 1147 14.25 -17.77 14.72
C ARG A 1147 13.12 -16.74 14.73
N CYS A 1148 12.49 -16.51 15.89
CA CYS A 1148 11.38 -15.58 15.99
C CYS A 1148 11.79 -14.12 15.80
N ALA A 1149 12.95 -13.70 16.30
CA ALA A 1149 13.44 -12.33 16.11
C ALA A 1149 13.83 -12.05 14.66
N LEU A 1150 14.44 -13.02 13.96
CA LEU A 1150 14.78 -12.91 12.53
C LEU A 1150 13.55 -12.94 11.61
N MET A 1151 12.60 -13.84 11.87
CA MET A 1151 11.45 -14.06 10.98
C MET A 1151 10.26 -13.14 11.27
N ILE A 1152 10.06 -12.78 12.54
CA ILE A 1152 8.85 -12.10 13.05
C ILE A 1152 9.23 -10.87 13.89
N PRO A 1153 10.06 -9.93 13.39
CA PRO A 1153 10.23 -8.64 14.05
C PRO A 1153 8.85 -7.95 14.19
N PRO A 1154 8.40 -7.61 15.42
CA PRO A 1154 7.05 -7.09 15.61
C PRO A 1154 6.84 -5.74 14.93
N SER A 1155 5.66 -5.48 14.40
CA SER A 1155 5.28 -4.20 13.75
C SER A 1155 5.13 -3.02 14.73
N HIS A 1156 5.86 -3.02 15.86
CA HIS A 1156 5.92 -1.92 16.83
C HIS A 1156 7.39 -1.47 16.97
N PRO A 1157 7.75 -0.22 16.62
CA PRO A 1157 9.14 0.25 16.53
C PRO A 1157 10.02 -0.11 17.74
N GLU A 1158 9.56 0.18 18.95
CA GLU A 1158 10.30 -0.13 20.18
C GLU A 1158 10.57 -1.64 20.36
N LYS A 1159 9.61 -2.51 20.00
CA LYS A 1159 9.75 -3.97 20.15
C LYS A 1159 10.61 -4.58 19.04
N ALA A 1160 10.58 -4.00 17.83
CA ALA A 1160 11.50 -4.34 16.77
C ALA A 1160 12.95 -4.02 17.19
N ARG A 1161 13.18 -2.84 17.78
CA ARG A 1161 14.48 -2.47 18.37
C ARG A 1161 14.90 -3.48 19.45
N THR A 1162 14.09 -3.75 20.48
CA THR A 1162 14.42 -4.75 21.51
C THR A 1162 14.69 -6.15 20.94
N SER A 1163 14.05 -6.54 19.83
CA SER A 1163 14.31 -7.81 19.15
C SER A 1163 15.67 -7.82 18.43
N MET A 1164 16.08 -6.70 17.84
CA MET A 1164 17.41 -6.53 17.25
C MET A 1164 18.50 -6.35 18.31
N ASP A 1165 18.24 -5.60 19.38
CA ASP A 1165 19.14 -5.46 20.53
C ASP A 1165 19.44 -6.85 21.13
N PHE A 1166 18.42 -7.71 21.27
CA PHE A 1166 18.62 -9.11 21.64
C PHE A 1166 19.52 -9.85 20.65
N LEU A 1167 19.26 -9.76 19.35
CA LEU A 1167 20.07 -10.43 18.32
C LEU A 1167 21.53 -9.96 18.30
N LEU A 1168 21.79 -8.65 18.40
CA LEU A 1168 23.14 -8.08 18.45
C LEU A 1168 23.95 -8.58 19.66
N ASN A 1169 23.27 -8.95 20.75
CA ASN A 1169 23.87 -9.53 21.94
C ASN A 1169 24.03 -11.08 21.89
N GLN A 1170 23.75 -11.73 20.75
CA GLN A 1170 23.96 -13.19 20.58
C GLN A 1170 25.26 -13.50 19.82
N PRO A 1171 25.87 -14.69 20.02
CA PRO A 1171 27.03 -15.12 19.25
C PRO A 1171 26.73 -15.19 17.75
N GLN A 1172 27.57 -14.59 16.92
CA GLN A 1172 27.33 -14.48 15.48
C GLN A 1172 27.23 -15.86 14.79
N ASP A 1173 27.99 -16.86 15.25
CA ASP A 1173 27.91 -18.24 14.74
C ASP A 1173 26.53 -18.88 14.95
N GLU A 1174 25.86 -18.57 16.07
CA GLU A 1174 24.50 -19.05 16.37
C GLU A 1174 23.47 -18.37 15.46
N ILE A 1175 23.58 -17.05 15.28
CA ILE A 1175 22.73 -16.28 14.35
C ILE A 1175 22.91 -16.79 12.92
N MET A 1176 24.15 -16.97 12.47
CA MET A 1176 24.47 -17.46 11.14
C MET A 1176 24.00 -18.90 10.92
N ARG A 1177 24.15 -19.79 11.91
CA ARG A 1177 23.59 -21.15 11.84
C ARG A 1177 22.07 -21.12 11.69
N VAL A 1178 21.37 -20.24 12.40
CA VAL A 1178 19.91 -20.10 12.26
C VAL A 1178 19.52 -19.44 10.93
N LYS A 1179 20.24 -18.40 10.47
CA LYS A 1179 20.04 -17.80 9.13
C LYS A 1179 20.21 -18.84 8.01
N ILE A 1180 21.21 -19.72 8.11
CA ILE A 1180 21.42 -20.82 7.14
C ILE A 1180 20.25 -21.80 7.19
N GLN A 1181 19.87 -22.31 8.37
CA GLN A 1181 18.73 -23.23 8.52
C GLN A 1181 17.44 -22.65 7.94
N LEU A 1182 17.17 -21.36 8.17
CA LEU A 1182 15.98 -20.70 7.65
C LEU A 1182 16.04 -20.49 6.13
N LYS A 1183 17.21 -20.18 5.55
CA LYS A 1183 17.40 -20.16 4.09
C LYS A 1183 17.21 -21.55 3.47
N ASP A 1184 17.70 -22.61 4.11
CA ASP A 1184 17.51 -24.01 3.69
C ASP A 1184 16.05 -24.49 3.81
N GLU A 1185 15.33 -24.04 4.85
CA GLU A 1185 13.88 -24.25 5.02
C GLU A 1185 13.03 -23.42 4.04
N GLY A 1186 13.65 -22.56 3.23
CA GLY A 1186 13.00 -21.78 2.17
C GLY A 1186 12.40 -20.44 2.62
N PHE A 1187 12.82 -19.92 3.78
CA PHE A 1187 12.44 -18.57 4.23
C PHE A 1187 13.32 -17.51 3.57
N ILE A 1188 12.69 -16.43 3.13
CA ILE A 1188 13.38 -15.17 2.81
C ILE A 1188 13.64 -14.47 4.13
N ILE A 1189 14.89 -14.06 4.35
CA ILE A 1189 15.33 -13.28 5.51
C ILE A 1189 15.97 -12.02 4.93
N GLU A 1190 15.55 -10.86 5.41
CA GLU A 1190 16.24 -9.59 5.19
C GLU A 1190 17.64 -9.69 5.86
N GLU A 1191 18.71 -9.26 5.17
CA GLU A 1191 20.10 -9.58 5.57
C GLU A 1191 20.61 -8.74 6.74
#